data_AF-A0A812UKT0-F1
#
_entry.id   AF-A0A812UKT0-F1
#
_cell.length_a   1.000
_cell.length_b   1.000
_cell.length_c   1.000
_cell.angle_alpha   90.00
_cell.angle_beta   90.00
_cell.angle_gamma   90.00
#
_symmetry.space_group_name_H-M   'P 1'
#
loop_
_entity.id
_entity.type
_entity.pdbx_description
1 polymer ?
#
loop_
_entity_poly.entity_id
_entity_poly.type
_entity_poly.pdbx_seq_one_letter_code
_entity_poly.pdbx_strand_id
1 'polypeptide(L)'
;MLSAMSLTAISLLLLLVQKGSAAASASAKPKPHIIHILADDFGWADVGYHRQAGDDDVRTPNLDALARSGIELDRFYTYQFCSPARSAIQTGRNPIHVNVQNVNPECVNSRDLLGGFQGIPLNMTGIASHLKAAGYSTHIVGKWDVGMATPQHHPRARGYDSWLGYWHHSNDYWQHTVDRCGLHKMRDLWQYNTSYDGPAWALANGPSCSQDNQHPSGETCVYEEALLTDAVKNVIREHNLSRPLFLFWSMHLVHMPLQVPLAFEQKFAHVKDKHRRLLHAMVNYMDEQVGDVVKLLKEKEMWNTSLVVFHSDNGGEIMGAGMCGGNNWPLRGGKFSNFEGGIRVNAFVTGGLVPSSRRGARDEGFAVAWDWYATYAALAGVDPFDHQAAAAGLPPHDSLNLWPWLSGEVARSPREEVVIGETSAATPNGDGQTFVGGVIRGRYKLLIGVDARKWNSMGLRRQVSQNVITGPRWPNTSSHLVPLLHPRHCGRDPQHGCLFDIFQDPGESTSIATQKLDVFREMVSRVDELQQTVYSPNRGSKDVAACRKAQNQYKGFPSTLRPEPERALAMILGETPFQRHLLALSAEYERLALENTELKREMQGTQLFHRLRHEDHDAPPLQPVTAYVATASTSLSLDLPGTVRNEWIPNALKEEGCDKVPNGSPRRIGSKSGASKLKRQNTGSLNKVPIDEEESEDNSTFLLLLDVIPACVIVLSAAIAGISADICPEHAVWKVLEICFTVFFMGEIVMKLRVFGFREYLRGADWYWSWFDIICVVLAIVDLSLTYSSMDPAASSGCQAPQESSSTEGSAAGTLGSLKMLKLARLGRIVRLLKFKIFQELKLMIQGVFTGLRVLFWAVVLLVGCMYLLGVISRTLFWEFEEFTDVPSAMFTAFRCFTDGCAAYDGTPLQEKLRKQKGPIFMFAYILLFLFVTIGIFNLIMAVFIDNVTDGSTKKRQRQLGQNAPRTEWVIASALREIILTNLVRKQVEDQVAEEERNGVPGGQRRVSKLLQERLQALQEMYGYKPHTTQEYEDFTWQIRQEMAERDIVVTKEEFNHWLSTEKELISRLEESEIDMSCKFDLFDVLDADLSGELEFEEMIDGLLKCRGPASKTDIIAIRLKTSLGVKLLTKICEKLGIHDD
;
A
#
# COMPACT_ATOMS: atom_id res chain seq x y z
N MET A 1 -91.02 -33.83 48.23
CA MET A 1 -89.73 -34.48 47.88
C MET A 1 -88.92 -33.52 47.02
N LEU A 2 -88.19 -32.58 47.62
CA LEU A 2 -87.67 -31.39 46.93
C LEU A 2 -86.14 -31.16 47.07
N SER A 3 -85.36 -32.15 47.51
CA SER A 3 -83.92 -31.97 47.77
C SER A 3 -82.96 -32.77 46.89
N ALA A 4 -83.45 -33.55 45.91
CA ALA A 4 -82.61 -34.49 45.15
C ALA A 4 -82.19 -34.03 43.73
N MET A 5 -82.79 -32.97 43.16
CA MET A 5 -82.55 -32.58 41.76
C MET A 5 -81.67 -31.33 41.57
N SER A 6 -81.17 -30.71 42.65
CA SER A 6 -80.36 -29.47 42.54
C SER A 6 -78.85 -29.67 42.47
N LEU A 7 -78.33 -30.87 42.72
CA LEU A 7 -76.88 -31.13 42.80
C LEU A 7 -76.28 -31.59 41.47
N THR A 8 -77.00 -32.36 40.66
CA THR A 8 -76.49 -32.90 39.38
C THR A 8 -76.35 -31.85 38.28
N ALA A 9 -77.23 -30.85 38.23
CA ALA A 9 -77.12 -29.74 37.28
C ALA A 9 -75.90 -28.83 37.56
N ILE A 10 -75.59 -28.58 38.83
CA ILE A 10 -74.44 -27.76 39.24
C ILE A 10 -73.11 -28.49 38.96
N SER A 11 -73.02 -29.80 39.22
CA SER A 11 -71.83 -30.58 38.85
C SER A 11 -71.58 -30.63 37.35
N LEU A 12 -72.62 -30.70 36.51
CA LEU A 12 -72.44 -30.74 35.05
C LEU A 12 -72.00 -29.37 34.49
N LEU A 13 -72.48 -28.26 35.06
CA LEU A 13 -72.02 -26.92 34.68
C LEU A 13 -70.56 -26.66 35.11
N LEU A 14 -70.17 -27.10 36.31
CA LEU A 14 -68.77 -27.03 36.79
C LEU A 14 -67.81 -27.88 35.95
N LEU A 15 -68.23 -29.07 35.49
CA LEU A 15 -67.44 -29.91 34.58
C LEU A 15 -67.28 -29.32 33.17
N LEU A 16 -68.23 -28.50 32.71
CA LEU A 16 -68.11 -27.76 31.44
C LEU A 16 -67.25 -26.50 31.60
N VAL A 17 -67.34 -25.78 32.72
CA VAL A 17 -66.46 -24.63 33.01
C VAL A 17 -65.01 -25.07 33.26
N GLN A 18 -64.76 -26.20 33.92
CA GLN A 18 -63.39 -26.74 34.06
C GLN A 18 -62.79 -27.29 32.76
N LYS A 19 -63.60 -27.66 31.77
CA LYS A 19 -63.10 -27.99 30.41
C LYS A 19 -62.91 -26.76 29.50
N GLY A 20 -63.36 -25.58 29.92
CA GLY A 20 -63.20 -24.32 29.18
C GLY A 20 -61.93 -23.52 29.47
N SER A 21 -61.21 -23.83 30.56
CA SER A 21 -60.01 -23.07 30.99
C SER A 21 -58.75 -23.94 31.16
N ALA A 22 -58.74 -25.10 30.49
CA ALA A 22 -57.55 -25.90 30.23
C ALA A 22 -57.20 -25.91 28.73
N ALA A 23 -57.44 -24.78 28.05
CA ALA A 23 -56.63 -24.42 26.90
C ALA A 23 -55.21 -24.23 27.44
N ALA A 24 -54.40 -25.28 27.35
CA ALA A 24 -53.04 -25.27 27.86
C ALA A 24 -52.33 -24.04 27.30
N SER A 25 -51.74 -23.25 28.20
CA SER A 25 -50.52 -22.53 27.84
C SER A 25 -49.51 -23.60 27.45
N ALA A 26 -49.51 -23.93 26.16
CA ALA A 26 -48.42 -24.65 25.55
C ALA A 26 -47.22 -23.74 25.78
N SER A 27 -46.40 -24.09 26.77
CA SER A 27 -45.16 -23.39 27.08
C SER A 27 -44.38 -23.33 25.78
N ALA A 28 -44.40 -22.15 25.15
CA ALA A 28 -43.75 -21.95 23.87
C ALA A 28 -42.29 -22.29 24.10
N LYS A 29 -41.77 -23.30 23.40
CA LYS A 29 -40.40 -23.77 23.59
C LYS A 29 -39.48 -22.53 23.57
N PRO A 30 -38.68 -22.31 24.64
CA PRO A 30 -37.89 -21.10 24.74
C PRO A 30 -37.00 -20.97 23.51
N LYS A 31 -37.06 -19.80 22.86
CA LYS A 31 -36.31 -19.54 21.62
C LYS A 31 -34.81 -19.64 21.93
N PRO A 32 -34.00 -20.28 21.08
CA PRO A 32 -32.59 -20.48 21.35
C PRO A 32 -31.82 -19.16 21.33
N HIS A 33 -30.67 -19.12 22.01
CA HIS A 33 -29.66 -18.10 21.71
C HIS A 33 -28.94 -18.50 20.42
N ILE A 34 -28.61 -17.53 19.57
CA ILE A 34 -27.91 -17.74 18.30
C ILE A 34 -26.62 -16.93 18.35
N ILE A 35 -25.48 -17.60 18.25
CA ILE A 35 -24.16 -16.99 18.20
C ILE A 35 -23.54 -17.36 16.85
N HIS A 36 -23.41 -16.39 15.96
CA HIS A 36 -22.77 -16.54 14.66
C HIS A 36 -21.37 -15.93 14.74
N ILE A 37 -20.34 -16.74 14.51
CA ILE A 37 -18.92 -16.34 14.52
C ILE A 37 -18.42 -16.42 13.08
N LEU A 38 -18.00 -15.28 12.55
CA LEU A 38 -17.52 -15.12 11.18
C LEU A 38 -16.04 -14.73 11.21
N ALA A 39 -15.17 -15.62 10.74
CA ALA A 39 -13.76 -15.34 10.51
C ALA A 39 -13.54 -14.69 9.12
N ASP A 40 -12.43 -13.99 8.96
CA ASP A 40 -12.04 -13.25 7.75
C ASP A 40 -10.79 -13.89 7.14
N ASP A 41 -10.78 -14.17 5.84
CA ASP A 41 -9.64 -14.80 5.12
C ASP A 41 -9.12 -16.13 5.73
N PHE A 42 -9.96 -16.90 6.43
CA PHE A 42 -9.52 -18.12 7.12
C PHE A 42 -9.45 -19.34 6.18
N GLY A 43 -8.23 -19.73 5.82
CA GLY A 43 -7.96 -20.76 4.81
C GLY A 43 -8.31 -22.20 5.22
N TRP A 44 -8.69 -23.02 4.23
CA TRP A 44 -9.16 -24.40 4.46
C TRP A 44 -8.14 -25.27 5.22
N ALA A 45 -6.84 -25.06 4.98
CA ALA A 45 -5.74 -25.79 5.58
C ALA A 45 -5.08 -25.04 6.76
N ASP A 46 -5.76 -24.04 7.32
CA ASP A 46 -5.30 -23.23 8.46
C ASP A 46 -5.98 -23.61 9.78
N VAL A 47 -6.71 -24.72 9.82
CA VAL A 47 -7.35 -25.28 11.03
C VAL A 47 -6.91 -26.73 11.28
N GLY A 48 -6.68 -27.07 12.55
CA GLY A 48 -6.08 -28.33 13.00
C GLY A 48 -6.85 -29.58 12.57
N TYR A 49 -8.19 -29.55 12.59
CA TYR A 49 -9.03 -30.68 12.15
C TYR A 49 -8.96 -30.98 10.64
N HIS A 50 -8.39 -30.09 9.82
CA HIS A 50 -8.06 -30.34 8.41
C HIS A 50 -6.57 -30.69 8.17
N ARG A 51 -5.74 -30.76 9.24
CA ARG A 51 -4.33 -31.16 9.15
C ARG A 51 -4.13 -32.65 9.43
N GLN A 52 -2.96 -33.15 9.03
CA GLN A 52 -2.47 -34.44 9.52
C GLN A 52 -2.01 -34.29 10.98
N ALA A 53 -2.17 -35.34 11.78
CA ALA A 53 -1.73 -35.34 13.17
C ALA A 53 -0.19 -35.18 13.26
N GLY A 54 0.29 -34.34 14.19
CA GLY A 54 1.71 -34.02 14.35
C GLY A 54 2.21 -32.90 13.42
N ASP A 55 1.30 -32.08 12.89
CA ASP A 55 1.65 -30.85 12.19
C ASP A 55 1.74 -29.66 13.16
N ASP A 56 2.96 -29.25 13.49
CA ASP A 56 3.22 -28.20 14.49
C ASP A 56 3.00 -26.77 13.98
N ASP A 57 2.70 -26.58 12.69
CA ASP A 57 2.48 -25.24 12.10
C ASP A 57 1.13 -24.64 12.54
N VAL A 58 0.10 -25.47 12.78
CA VAL A 58 -1.29 -25.05 13.03
C VAL A 58 -1.73 -25.49 14.43
N ARG A 59 -2.22 -24.56 15.26
CA ARG A 59 -2.64 -24.87 16.65
C ARG A 59 -3.99 -24.24 17.01
N THR A 60 -5.06 -25.02 16.79
CA THR A 60 -6.45 -24.63 17.05
C THR A 60 -7.19 -25.61 17.97
N PRO A 61 -6.71 -25.88 19.19
CA PRO A 61 -7.29 -26.89 20.08
C PRO A 61 -8.77 -26.63 20.45
N ASN A 62 -9.21 -25.37 20.54
CA ASN A 62 -10.60 -25.05 20.88
C ASN A 62 -11.53 -25.27 19.67
N LEU A 63 -11.18 -24.76 18.49
CA LEU A 63 -11.95 -24.97 17.26
C LEU A 63 -12.01 -26.46 16.88
N ASP A 64 -10.90 -27.19 17.02
CA ASP A 64 -10.85 -28.64 16.84
C ASP A 64 -11.81 -29.38 17.78
N ALA A 65 -11.84 -29.00 19.06
CA ALA A 65 -12.76 -29.59 20.03
C ALA A 65 -14.22 -29.21 19.74
N LEU A 66 -14.49 -28.00 19.26
CA LEU A 66 -15.83 -27.51 18.94
C LEU A 66 -16.41 -28.17 17.68
N ALA A 67 -15.60 -28.34 16.63
CA ALA A 67 -15.98 -29.10 15.43
C ALA A 67 -16.26 -30.57 15.78
N ARG A 68 -15.33 -31.24 16.48
CA ARG A 68 -15.49 -32.66 16.90
C ARG A 68 -16.63 -32.91 17.88
N SER A 69 -17.10 -31.90 18.61
CA SER A 69 -18.26 -31.99 19.50
C SER A 69 -19.56 -31.41 18.90
N GLY A 70 -19.47 -30.84 17.70
CA GLY A 70 -20.57 -30.29 16.91
C GLY A 70 -20.81 -31.11 15.63
N ILE A 71 -21.14 -30.41 14.54
CA ILE A 71 -21.26 -30.94 13.19
C ILE A 71 -20.29 -30.14 12.31
N GLU A 72 -19.33 -30.82 11.68
CA GLU A 72 -18.47 -30.24 10.64
C GLU A 72 -19.25 -30.21 9.31
N LEU A 73 -19.32 -29.03 8.67
CA LEU A 73 -19.99 -28.83 7.39
C LEU A 73 -18.96 -28.85 6.26
N ASP A 74 -18.58 -30.07 5.83
CA ASP A 74 -17.48 -30.27 4.88
C ASP A 74 -17.73 -29.56 3.54
N ARG A 75 -18.99 -29.39 3.13
CA ARG A 75 -19.39 -28.73 1.87
C ARG A 75 -20.19 -27.45 2.10
N PHE A 76 -19.66 -26.60 2.98
CA PHE A 76 -20.14 -25.24 3.19
C PHE A 76 -19.46 -24.24 2.23
N TYR A 77 -20.27 -23.42 1.56
CA TYR A 77 -19.82 -22.47 0.54
C TYR A 77 -20.22 -21.03 0.86
N THR A 78 -19.45 -20.09 0.33
CA THR A 78 -19.63 -18.65 0.50
C THR A 78 -19.24 -17.93 -0.80
N TYR A 79 -18.98 -16.62 -0.76
CA TYR A 79 -18.38 -15.90 -1.88
C TYR A 79 -16.85 -15.85 -1.79
N GLN A 80 -16.24 -15.52 -2.91
CA GLN A 80 -14.78 -15.50 -3.09
C GLN A 80 -14.07 -14.27 -2.47
N PHE A 81 -14.79 -13.31 -1.88
CA PHE A 81 -14.23 -12.26 -1.02
C PHE A 81 -15.30 -11.60 -0.11
N CYS A 82 -14.83 -10.82 0.88
CA CYS A 82 -15.56 -10.37 2.07
C CYS A 82 -16.94 -9.74 1.85
N SER A 83 -16.99 -8.55 1.23
CA SER A 83 -18.17 -7.69 1.26
C SER A 83 -19.42 -8.28 0.60
N PRO A 84 -19.32 -8.97 -0.56
CA PRO A 84 -20.40 -9.78 -1.12
C PRO A 84 -20.87 -10.92 -0.20
N ALA A 85 -19.95 -11.67 0.41
CA ALA A 85 -20.29 -12.77 1.32
C ALA A 85 -21.07 -12.24 2.54
N ARG A 86 -20.58 -11.15 3.14
CA ARG A 86 -21.23 -10.48 4.28
C ARG A 86 -22.61 -9.93 3.88
N SER A 87 -22.72 -9.34 2.69
CA SER A 87 -24.01 -8.86 2.16
C SER A 87 -25.01 -10.00 1.95
N ALA A 88 -24.54 -11.15 1.47
CA ALA A 88 -25.33 -12.36 1.29
C ALA A 88 -25.83 -12.92 2.64
N ILE A 89 -24.94 -13.06 3.64
CA ILE A 89 -25.30 -13.53 5.00
C ILE A 89 -26.38 -12.64 5.61
N GLN A 90 -26.22 -11.32 5.54
CA GLN A 90 -27.17 -10.38 6.16
C GLN A 90 -28.55 -10.35 5.47
N THR A 91 -28.65 -10.71 4.18
CA THR A 91 -29.88 -10.57 3.38
C THR A 91 -30.53 -11.88 2.93
N GLY A 92 -29.91 -13.03 3.21
CA GLY A 92 -30.39 -14.33 2.77
C GLY A 92 -30.30 -14.57 1.26
N ARG A 93 -29.55 -13.73 0.53
CA ARG A 93 -29.48 -13.74 -0.93
C ARG A 93 -28.12 -14.20 -1.41
N ASN A 94 -28.09 -14.91 -2.54
CA ASN A 94 -26.85 -15.17 -3.25
C ASN A 94 -26.24 -13.82 -3.69
N PRO A 95 -24.90 -13.68 -3.70
CA PRO A 95 -24.21 -12.51 -4.24
C PRO A 95 -24.76 -11.99 -5.59
N ILE A 96 -25.21 -12.85 -6.50
CA ILE A 96 -25.81 -12.42 -7.79
C ILE A 96 -27.16 -11.68 -7.66
N HIS A 97 -27.84 -11.80 -6.51
CA HIS A 97 -29.13 -11.19 -6.19
C HIS A 97 -29.02 -10.05 -5.17
N VAL A 98 -27.85 -9.83 -4.56
CA VAL A 98 -27.61 -8.71 -3.63
C VAL A 98 -26.48 -7.80 -4.08
N ASN A 99 -25.26 -8.33 -4.22
CA ASN A 99 -24.05 -7.56 -4.49
C ASN A 99 -22.84 -8.48 -4.73
N VAL A 100 -22.22 -8.46 -5.93
CA VAL A 100 -20.91 -9.08 -6.23
C VAL A 100 -19.74 -8.08 -6.29
N GLN A 101 -20.04 -6.79 -6.17
CA GLN A 101 -19.13 -5.66 -6.39
C GLN A 101 -19.32 -4.61 -5.28
N ASN A 102 -18.69 -4.87 -4.14
CA ASN A 102 -18.52 -3.91 -3.08
C ASN A 102 -17.02 -3.87 -2.75
N VAL A 103 -16.33 -2.89 -3.35
CA VAL A 103 -14.87 -2.69 -3.29
C VAL A 103 -14.53 -1.34 -2.67
N ASN A 104 -15.52 -0.45 -2.57
CA ASN A 104 -15.44 0.88 -2.00
C ASN A 104 -16.83 1.22 -1.42
N PRO A 105 -17.10 0.94 -0.13
CA PRO A 105 -18.43 1.10 0.48
C PRO A 105 -18.91 2.56 0.57
N GLU A 106 -18.06 3.52 0.18
CA GLU A 106 -18.36 4.95 0.00
C GLU A 106 -18.86 5.33 -1.41
N CYS A 107 -19.07 4.37 -2.33
CA CYS A 107 -19.58 4.65 -3.67
C CYS A 107 -21.12 4.76 -3.73
N VAL A 108 -21.60 5.78 -4.46
CA VAL A 108 -23.00 6.17 -4.56
C VAL A 108 -23.38 6.60 -5.99
N ASN A 109 -24.53 6.12 -6.45
CA ASN A 109 -25.28 6.59 -7.60
C ASN A 109 -26.55 7.31 -7.11
N SER A 110 -26.50 8.64 -7.07
CA SER A 110 -27.61 9.49 -6.61
C SER A 110 -28.90 9.40 -7.44
N ARG A 111 -28.89 8.67 -8.58
CA ARG A 111 -30.08 8.42 -9.42
C ARG A 111 -30.83 7.14 -9.05
N ASP A 112 -30.22 6.22 -8.29
CA ASP A 112 -30.86 5.01 -7.79
C ASP A 112 -30.79 5.01 -6.26
N LEU A 113 -31.86 5.51 -5.62
CA LEU A 113 -31.97 5.61 -4.16
C LEU A 113 -32.21 4.26 -3.47
N LEU A 114 -32.33 3.15 -4.22
CA LEU A 114 -32.66 1.83 -3.69
C LEU A 114 -31.46 0.88 -3.76
N GLY A 115 -30.88 0.72 -4.96
CA GLY A 115 -29.77 -0.20 -5.26
C GLY A 115 -28.46 0.50 -5.65
N GLY A 116 -28.48 1.83 -5.81
CA GLY A 116 -27.36 2.64 -6.30
C GLY A 116 -26.24 2.87 -5.29
N PHE A 117 -25.93 1.91 -4.42
CA PHE A 117 -24.90 2.03 -3.41
C PHE A 117 -24.03 0.77 -3.43
N GLN A 118 -22.71 0.90 -3.23
CA GLN A 118 -21.86 -0.26 -2.94
C GLN A 118 -22.12 -0.77 -1.51
N GLY A 119 -23.20 -1.55 -1.39
CA GLY A 119 -23.69 -2.13 -0.15
C GLY A 119 -24.96 -2.95 -0.35
N ILE A 120 -25.62 -3.31 0.74
CA ILE A 120 -26.96 -3.93 0.73
C ILE A 120 -28.00 -2.88 0.29
N PRO A 121 -28.81 -3.12 -0.76
CA PRO A 121 -29.92 -2.25 -1.16
C PRO A 121 -30.86 -1.89 0.00
N LEU A 122 -31.43 -0.68 -0.02
CA LEU A 122 -32.10 -0.13 1.17
C LEU A 122 -33.29 -0.96 1.65
N ASN A 123 -34.12 -1.50 0.75
CA ASN A 123 -35.31 -2.28 1.14
C ASN A 123 -35.06 -3.79 1.24
N MET A 124 -33.80 -4.27 1.29
CA MET A 124 -33.53 -5.66 1.67
C MET A 124 -33.52 -5.78 3.19
N THR A 125 -34.43 -6.59 3.74
CA THR A 125 -34.58 -6.75 5.18
C THR A 125 -33.43 -7.60 5.74
N GLY A 126 -32.70 -7.05 6.72
CA GLY A 126 -31.57 -7.72 7.36
C GLY A 126 -31.99 -8.83 8.32
N ILE A 127 -31.15 -9.86 8.47
CA ILE A 127 -31.39 -11.01 9.36
C ILE A 127 -31.68 -10.60 10.80
N ALA A 128 -30.99 -9.58 11.32
CA ALA A 128 -31.24 -9.04 12.65
C ALA A 128 -32.62 -8.39 12.78
N SER A 129 -33.16 -7.78 11.72
CA SER A 129 -34.53 -7.23 11.74
C SER A 129 -35.59 -8.32 11.92
N HIS A 130 -35.46 -9.47 11.25
CA HIS A 130 -36.37 -10.61 11.46
C HIS A 130 -36.26 -11.15 12.90
N LEU A 131 -35.04 -11.32 13.42
CA LEU A 131 -34.81 -11.82 14.78
C LEU A 131 -35.27 -10.82 15.87
N LYS A 132 -35.08 -9.52 15.65
CA LYS A 132 -35.57 -8.46 16.53
C LYS A 132 -37.10 -8.40 16.56
N ALA A 133 -37.76 -8.56 15.41
CA ALA A 133 -39.22 -8.75 15.36
C ALA A 133 -39.68 -10.01 16.10
N ALA A 134 -38.84 -11.06 16.14
CA ALA A 134 -39.06 -12.26 16.94
C ALA A 134 -38.76 -12.11 18.45
N GLY A 135 -38.35 -10.92 18.92
CA GLY A 135 -38.09 -10.59 20.32
C GLY A 135 -36.64 -10.72 20.80
N TYR A 136 -35.70 -11.09 19.92
CA TYR A 136 -34.28 -11.21 20.26
C TYR A 136 -33.68 -9.85 20.67
N SER A 137 -32.72 -9.89 21.58
CA SER A 137 -31.72 -8.82 21.71
C SER A 137 -30.67 -9.05 20.63
N THR A 138 -30.41 -8.07 19.77
CA THR A 138 -29.58 -8.23 18.57
C THR A 138 -28.29 -7.44 18.67
N HIS A 139 -27.14 -8.11 18.59
CA HIS A 139 -25.83 -7.48 18.75
C HIS A 139 -24.91 -7.94 17.63
N ILE A 140 -24.10 -7.02 17.10
CA ILE A 140 -23.01 -7.32 16.19
C ILE A 140 -21.72 -6.73 16.76
N VAL A 141 -20.58 -7.38 16.54
CA VAL A 141 -19.27 -6.87 16.95
C VAL A 141 -18.25 -7.14 15.85
N GLY A 142 -17.42 -6.15 15.55
CA GLY A 142 -16.37 -6.19 14.52
C GLY A 142 -16.82 -5.71 13.14
N LYS A 143 -16.18 -6.23 12.08
CA LYS A 143 -16.24 -5.76 10.69
C LYS A 143 -17.66 -5.72 10.13
N TRP A 144 -18.10 -4.57 9.60
CA TRP A 144 -19.39 -4.46 8.92
C TRP A 144 -19.30 -4.84 7.44
N ASP A 145 -18.58 -4.05 6.64
CA ASP A 145 -18.25 -4.33 5.24
C ASP A 145 -19.43 -4.70 4.31
N VAL A 146 -20.62 -4.12 4.55
CA VAL A 146 -21.81 -4.29 3.69
C VAL A 146 -22.45 -2.96 3.26
N GLY A 147 -21.64 -1.89 3.28
CA GLY A 147 -22.00 -0.54 2.86
C GLY A 147 -22.14 0.43 4.04
N MET A 148 -21.76 1.69 3.80
CA MET A 148 -21.78 2.76 4.81
C MET A 148 -22.33 4.10 4.30
N ALA A 149 -22.69 4.17 3.02
CA ALA A 149 -23.03 5.40 2.30
C ALA A 149 -24.20 6.21 2.88
N THR A 150 -25.11 5.58 3.65
CA THR A 150 -26.21 6.26 4.34
C THR A 150 -26.49 5.59 5.69
N PRO A 151 -27.14 6.27 6.66
CA PRO A 151 -27.55 5.66 7.93
C PRO A 151 -28.39 4.39 7.79
N GLN A 152 -29.12 4.23 6.68
CA GLN A 152 -29.94 3.04 6.39
C GLN A 152 -29.09 1.82 6.02
N HIS A 153 -27.82 1.99 5.62
CA HIS A 153 -26.88 0.89 5.43
C HIS A 153 -26.25 0.41 6.75
N HIS A 154 -26.42 1.14 7.85
CA HIS A 154 -25.68 0.88 9.10
C HIS A 154 -26.31 -0.26 9.91
N PRO A 155 -25.54 -0.96 10.75
CA PRO A 155 -26.04 -2.09 11.55
C PRO A 155 -27.35 -1.80 12.29
N ARG A 156 -27.50 -0.57 12.85
CA ARG A 156 -28.72 -0.17 13.56
C ARG A 156 -29.96 -0.24 12.68
N ALA A 157 -29.87 0.28 11.45
CA ALA A 157 -30.96 0.24 10.48
C ALA A 157 -31.18 -1.16 9.89
N ARG A 158 -30.17 -2.04 9.95
CA ARG A 158 -30.27 -3.47 9.59
C ARG A 158 -30.72 -4.38 10.74
N GLY A 159 -31.13 -3.79 11.87
CA GLY A 159 -31.84 -4.46 12.95
C GLY A 159 -31.03 -4.73 14.22
N TYR A 160 -29.76 -4.33 14.31
CA TYR A 160 -28.92 -4.53 15.50
C TYR A 160 -29.14 -3.45 16.58
N ASP A 161 -29.29 -3.86 17.83
CA ASP A 161 -29.47 -2.99 19.01
C ASP A 161 -28.16 -2.31 19.46
N SER A 162 -27.02 -2.96 19.31
CA SER A 162 -25.69 -2.38 19.58
C SER A 162 -24.62 -2.86 18.60
N TRP A 163 -23.53 -2.08 18.51
CA TRP A 163 -22.33 -2.45 17.76
C TRP A 163 -21.08 -1.78 18.33
N LEU A 164 -19.97 -2.51 18.32
CA LEU A 164 -18.60 -1.98 18.34
C LEU A 164 -17.89 -2.61 17.15
N GLY A 165 -17.28 -1.83 16.27
CA GLY A 165 -16.61 -2.36 15.09
C GLY A 165 -16.28 -1.28 14.06
N TYR A 166 -15.93 -1.68 12.84
CA TYR A 166 -15.44 -0.77 11.81
C TYR A 166 -16.11 -1.01 10.45
N TRP A 167 -16.05 0.00 9.58
CA TRP A 167 -16.85 0.07 8.37
C TRP A 167 -16.19 -0.60 7.16
N HIS A 168 -14.88 -0.44 7.01
CA HIS A 168 -14.13 -0.83 5.82
C HIS A 168 -13.72 -2.30 5.78
N HIS A 169 -13.04 -2.70 4.71
CA HIS A 169 -12.52 -4.05 4.49
C HIS A 169 -11.47 -4.49 5.53
N SER A 170 -10.69 -3.56 6.10
CA SER A 170 -9.57 -3.87 7.01
C SER A 170 -9.07 -2.62 7.72
N ASN A 171 -8.61 -2.78 8.96
CA ASN A 171 -7.93 -1.74 9.74
C ASN A 171 -6.47 -2.12 10.03
N ASP A 172 -5.68 -1.18 10.55
CA ASP A 172 -4.50 -1.52 11.34
C ASP A 172 -4.95 -1.95 12.75
N TYR A 173 -4.57 -3.16 13.19
CA TYR A 173 -5.00 -3.74 14.47
C TYR A 173 -4.48 -2.98 15.70
N TRP A 174 -3.44 -2.15 15.54
CA TRP A 174 -2.83 -1.39 16.63
C TRP A 174 -3.19 0.09 16.59
N GLN A 175 -3.52 0.65 15.44
CA GLN A 175 -3.92 2.06 15.33
C GLN A 175 -5.44 2.24 15.24
N HIS A 176 -6.19 1.20 14.88
CA HIS A 176 -7.63 1.20 14.60
C HIS A 176 -7.97 2.25 13.53
N THR A 177 -7.17 2.26 12.46
CA THR A 177 -7.29 3.20 11.33
C THR A 177 -7.21 2.47 10.00
N VAL A 178 -7.81 3.09 8.98
CA VAL A 178 -7.81 2.62 7.59
C VAL A 178 -7.17 3.68 6.69
N ASP A 179 -6.37 3.25 5.72
CA ASP A 179 -5.81 4.12 4.69
C ASP A 179 -6.76 4.19 3.47
N ARG A 180 -7.54 5.26 3.40
CA ARG A 180 -8.54 5.55 2.34
C ARG A 180 -8.58 7.06 2.08
N CYS A 181 -9.39 7.48 1.11
CA CYS A 181 -9.59 8.90 0.75
C CYS A 181 -8.35 9.69 0.25
N GLY A 182 -7.19 9.05 0.11
CA GLY A 182 -6.14 9.44 -0.85
C GLY A 182 -4.88 10.09 -0.29
N LEU A 183 -4.87 10.59 0.96
CA LEU A 183 -3.67 11.17 1.58
C LEU A 183 -3.50 10.94 3.10
N HIS A 184 -4.46 10.34 3.83
CA HIS A 184 -4.37 10.20 5.29
C HIS A 184 -5.04 8.93 5.84
N LYS A 185 -4.43 8.35 6.90
CA LYS A 185 -5.08 7.35 7.77
C LYS A 185 -6.27 7.97 8.49
N MET A 186 -7.44 7.34 8.40
CA MET A 186 -8.66 7.77 9.11
C MET A 186 -9.07 6.74 10.16
N ARG A 187 -9.68 7.21 11.25
CA ARG A 187 -10.34 6.33 12.21
C ARG A 187 -11.75 5.98 11.73
N ASP A 188 -12.07 4.69 11.68
CA ASP A 188 -13.41 4.20 11.31
C ASP A 188 -14.01 3.24 12.34
N LEU A 189 -13.26 2.93 13.42
CA LEU A 189 -13.77 2.24 14.61
C LEU A 189 -14.88 3.07 15.27
N TRP A 190 -16.08 2.51 15.27
CA TRP A 190 -17.33 3.10 15.72
C TRP A 190 -17.95 2.27 16.84
N GLN A 191 -18.65 2.93 17.75
CA GLN A 191 -19.46 2.24 18.75
C GLN A 191 -20.83 2.90 18.89
N TYR A 192 -21.86 2.07 19.09
CA TYR A 192 -23.14 2.55 19.58
C TYR A 192 -23.85 1.56 20.50
N ASN A 193 -24.58 2.14 21.45
CA ASN A 193 -25.49 1.47 22.37
C ASN A 193 -26.71 2.39 22.61
N THR A 194 -27.45 2.19 23.70
CA THR A 194 -28.61 3.02 24.06
C THR A 194 -28.27 4.47 24.45
N SER A 195 -27.02 4.73 24.83
CA SER A 195 -26.58 5.97 25.49
C SER A 195 -25.51 6.74 24.71
N TYR A 196 -24.93 6.12 23.67
CA TYR A 196 -23.84 6.67 22.88
C TYR A 196 -23.93 6.19 21.43
N ASP A 197 -23.58 7.07 20.48
CA ASP A 197 -23.43 6.77 19.05
C ASP A 197 -22.32 7.67 18.48
N GLY A 198 -21.13 7.11 18.24
CA GLY A 198 -19.95 7.91 17.91
C GLY A 198 -18.71 7.09 17.53
N PRO A 199 -17.64 7.74 17.04
CA PRO A 199 -16.35 7.09 16.87
C PRO A 199 -15.82 6.65 18.24
N ALA A 200 -15.18 5.49 18.32
CA ALA A 200 -14.76 4.88 19.59
C ALA A 200 -13.48 5.54 20.19
N TRP A 201 -13.45 6.87 20.30
CA TRP A 201 -12.28 7.66 20.72
C TRP A 201 -11.67 7.26 22.07
N ALA A 202 -12.49 6.79 23.02
CA ALA A 202 -12.01 6.35 24.34
C ALA A 202 -11.34 4.97 24.32
N LEU A 203 -11.53 4.18 23.26
CA LEU A 203 -10.91 2.86 23.05
C LEU A 203 -9.75 2.91 22.05
N ALA A 204 -9.55 4.07 21.43
CA ALA A 204 -8.61 4.29 20.36
C ALA A 204 -7.17 4.45 20.86
N ASN A 205 -6.25 3.70 20.25
CA ASN A 205 -4.82 3.88 20.49
C ASN A 205 -4.26 5.16 19.84
N GLY A 206 -3.14 5.63 20.40
CA GLY A 206 -2.33 6.70 19.83
C GLY A 206 -1.55 6.28 18.57
N PRO A 207 -1.02 7.24 17.80
CA PRO A 207 -0.36 6.98 16.51
C PRO A 207 1.01 6.30 16.62
N SER A 208 1.59 6.25 17.82
CA SER A 208 2.87 5.59 18.12
C SER A 208 2.75 4.06 18.19
N CYS A 209 1.53 3.55 18.46
CA CYS A 209 1.21 2.13 18.51
C CYS A 209 1.36 1.49 17.14
N SER A 210 2.04 0.33 17.08
CA SER A 210 2.20 -0.46 15.86
C SER A 210 2.63 -1.89 16.18
N GLN A 211 2.69 -2.77 15.18
CA GLN A 211 3.16 -4.16 15.34
C GLN A 211 4.57 -4.23 15.96
N ASP A 212 5.46 -3.32 15.58
CA ASP A 212 6.86 -3.27 16.05
C ASP A 212 7.03 -2.42 17.33
N ASN A 213 5.99 -1.65 17.72
CA ASN A 213 5.97 -0.81 18.93
C ASN A 213 4.63 -0.98 19.68
N GLN A 214 4.47 -2.15 20.31
CA GLN A 214 3.23 -2.53 21.01
C GLN A 214 3.09 -1.87 22.40
N HIS A 215 4.18 -1.31 22.95
CA HIS A 215 4.21 -0.61 24.23
C HIS A 215 5.15 0.61 24.17
N PRO A 216 4.73 1.73 23.55
CA PRO A 216 5.47 2.99 23.55
C PRO A 216 5.66 3.53 24.97
N SER A 217 6.76 4.24 25.22
CA SER A 217 7.03 4.86 26.53
C SER A 217 5.94 5.85 26.94
N GLY A 218 5.07 5.42 27.87
CA GLY A 218 3.97 6.24 28.40
C GLY A 218 2.59 5.98 27.76
N GLU A 219 2.48 5.09 26.78
CA GLU A 219 1.20 4.73 26.13
C GLU A 219 0.88 3.24 26.31
N THR A 220 -0.41 2.92 26.50
CA THR A 220 -0.90 1.52 26.53
C THR A 220 -1.66 1.23 25.24
N CYS A 221 -1.06 0.44 24.34
CA CYS A 221 -1.74 0.03 23.11
C CYS A 221 -2.61 -1.22 23.36
N VAL A 222 -3.86 -1.18 22.91
CA VAL A 222 -4.79 -2.31 22.93
C VAL A 222 -5.00 -2.87 21.52
N TYR A 223 -4.82 -4.17 21.35
CA TYR A 223 -5.06 -4.87 20.08
C TYR A 223 -6.54 -4.84 19.70
N GLU A 224 -6.89 -4.56 18.44
CA GLU A 224 -8.29 -4.32 18.02
C GLU A 224 -9.21 -5.52 18.33
N GLU A 225 -8.82 -6.75 18.00
CA GLU A 225 -9.66 -7.92 18.30
C GLU A 225 -9.77 -8.19 19.81
N ALA A 226 -8.85 -7.67 20.66
CA ALA A 226 -9.04 -7.72 22.11
C ALA A 226 -10.25 -6.86 22.53
N LEU A 227 -10.36 -5.63 22.00
CA LEU A 227 -11.51 -4.75 22.23
C LEU A 227 -12.81 -5.38 21.73
N LEU A 228 -12.79 -5.98 20.53
CA LEU A 228 -13.93 -6.67 19.95
C LEU A 228 -14.34 -7.89 20.79
N THR A 229 -13.38 -8.72 21.21
CA THR A 229 -13.64 -9.88 22.05
C THR A 229 -14.18 -9.48 23.43
N ASP A 230 -13.66 -8.42 24.04
CA ASP A 230 -14.17 -7.94 25.33
C ASP A 230 -15.59 -7.36 25.21
N ALA A 231 -15.92 -6.70 24.09
CA ALA A 231 -17.30 -6.30 23.81
C ALA A 231 -18.24 -7.51 23.65
N VAL A 232 -17.81 -8.57 22.95
CA VAL A 232 -18.53 -9.85 22.88
C VAL A 232 -18.73 -10.46 24.27
N LYS A 233 -17.67 -10.53 25.07
CA LYS A 233 -17.72 -11.04 26.45
C LYS A 233 -18.66 -10.19 27.32
N ASN A 234 -18.69 -8.86 27.15
CA ASN A 234 -19.60 -7.96 27.87
C ASN A 234 -21.07 -8.15 27.46
N VAL A 235 -21.38 -8.23 26.17
CA VAL A 235 -22.75 -8.58 25.70
C VAL A 235 -23.22 -9.88 26.35
N ILE A 236 -22.37 -10.92 26.39
CA ILE A 236 -22.74 -12.19 27.03
C ILE A 236 -22.94 -12.04 28.54
N ARG A 237 -22.06 -11.34 29.26
CA ARG A 237 -22.20 -11.09 30.71
C ARG A 237 -23.50 -10.36 31.05
N GLU A 238 -23.79 -9.27 30.34
CA GLU A 238 -24.91 -8.36 30.62
C GLU A 238 -26.27 -8.84 30.10
N HIS A 239 -26.28 -9.76 29.12
CA HIS A 239 -27.53 -10.19 28.46
C HIS A 239 -28.55 -10.79 29.45
N ASN A 240 -29.82 -10.40 29.33
CA ASN A 240 -30.88 -10.92 30.19
C ASN A 240 -31.39 -12.28 29.68
N LEU A 241 -31.19 -13.35 30.48
CA LEU A 241 -31.57 -14.73 30.14
C LEU A 241 -33.07 -14.94 29.83
N SER A 242 -33.95 -14.02 30.25
CA SER A 242 -35.38 -14.06 29.90
C SER A 242 -35.69 -13.75 28.43
N ARG A 243 -34.72 -13.22 27.67
CA ARG A 243 -34.83 -12.93 26.24
C ARG A 243 -33.84 -13.78 25.44
N PRO A 244 -34.17 -14.19 24.21
CA PRO A 244 -33.19 -14.83 23.33
C PRO A 244 -32.15 -13.80 22.85
N LEU A 245 -30.94 -14.29 22.55
CA LEU A 245 -29.80 -13.47 22.13
C LEU A 245 -29.50 -13.81 20.68
N PHE A 246 -29.30 -12.81 19.84
CA PHE A 246 -28.61 -12.95 18.56
C PHE A 246 -27.32 -12.15 18.63
N LEU A 247 -26.18 -12.84 18.59
CA LEU A 247 -24.87 -12.23 18.57
C LEU A 247 -24.16 -12.61 17.27
N PHE A 248 -23.83 -11.61 16.46
CA PHE A 248 -23.04 -11.75 15.25
C PHE A 248 -21.62 -11.23 15.51
N TRP A 249 -20.67 -12.12 15.80
CA TRP A 249 -19.28 -11.77 15.98
C TRP A 249 -18.57 -11.86 14.62
N SER A 250 -18.34 -10.69 14.03
CA SER A 250 -17.77 -10.48 12.70
C SER A 250 -16.30 -10.10 12.87
N MET A 251 -15.43 -11.09 13.07
CA MET A 251 -14.03 -10.87 13.41
C MET A 251 -13.29 -10.07 12.32
N HIS A 252 -12.23 -9.38 12.73
CA HIS A 252 -11.17 -8.92 11.83
C HIS A 252 -10.20 -10.08 11.53
N LEU A 253 -9.99 -10.96 12.52
CA LEU A 253 -9.12 -12.12 12.36
C LEU A 253 -9.60 -13.05 11.24
N VAL A 254 -8.73 -13.51 10.33
CA VAL A 254 -7.27 -13.37 10.25
C VAL A 254 -6.81 -12.53 9.04
N HIS A 255 -7.62 -11.55 8.63
CA HIS A 255 -7.36 -10.69 7.47
C HIS A 255 -6.11 -9.81 7.67
N MET A 256 -5.49 -9.41 6.56
CA MET A 256 -4.36 -8.48 6.53
C MET A 256 -4.75 -7.06 7.01
N PRO A 257 -3.82 -6.26 7.59
CA PRO A 257 -2.39 -6.50 7.77
C PRO A 257 -2.12 -7.57 8.83
N LEU A 258 -1.14 -8.44 8.58
CA LEU A 258 -0.81 -9.53 9.50
C LEU A 258 -0.12 -8.97 10.76
N GLN A 259 -0.90 -8.77 11.81
CA GLN A 259 -0.52 -8.12 13.06
C GLN A 259 -1.11 -8.88 14.25
N VAL A 260 -0.32 -9.08 15.30
CA VAL A 260 -0.66 -9.92 16.45
C VAL A 260 0.20 -9.55 17.67
N PRO A 261 -0.30 -9.67 18.91
CA PRO A 261 0.51 -9.48 20.11
C PRO A 261 1.76 -10.37 20.11
N LEU A 262 2.91 -9.81 20.48
CA LEU A 262 4.23 -10.47 20.38
C LEU A 262 4.28 -11.82 21.12
N ALA A 263 3.57 -11.93 22.25
CA ALA A 263 3.45 -13.18 23.02
C ALA A 263 2.82 -14.34 22.23
N PHE A 264 1.99 -14.05 21.22
CA PHE A 264 1.43 -15.05 20.31
C PHE A 264 2.39 -15.35 19.15
N GLU A 265 3.06 -14.35 18.56
CA GLU A 265 4.07 -14.60 17.50
C GLU A 265 5.17 -15.54 18.02
N GLN A 266 5.63 -15.34 19.26
CA GLN A 266 6.67 -16.16 19.88
C GLN A 266 6.30 -17.64 19.99
N LYS A 267 5.01 -18.00 20.14
CA LYS A 267 4.53 -19.41 20.16
C LYS A 267 4.84 -20.15 18.84
N PHE A 268 5.07 -19.42 17.76
CA PHE A 268 5.29 -19.91 16.40
C PHE A 268 6.68 -19.59 15.83
N ALA A 269 7.66 -19.27 16.69
CA ALA A 269 9.03 -18.93 16.26
C ALA A 269 9.74 -20.03 15.44
N HIS A 270 9.26 -21.29 15.48
CA HIS A 270 9.72 -22.39 14.63
C HIS A 270 9.31 -22.24 13.16
N VAL A 271 8.23 -21.51 12.89
CA VAL A 271 7.74 -21.20 11.54
C VAL A 271 8.63 -20.13 10.90
N LYS A 272 9.44 -20.55 9.92
CA LYS A 272 10.47 -19.71 9.29
C LYS A 272 9.89 -18.55 8.48
N ASP A 273 8.83 -18.81 7.71
CA ASP A 273 8.16 -17.78 6.91
C ASP A 273 7.43 -16.77 7.80
N LYS A 274 7.72 -15.47 7.64
CA LYS A 274 7.18 -14.41 8.51
C LYS A 274 5.65 -14.31 8.39
N HIS A 275 5.11 -14.41 7.18
CA HIS A 275 3.68 -14.23 6.94
C HIS A 275 2.88 -15.44 7.43
N ARG A 276 3.40 -16.66 7.23
CA ARG A 276 2.86 -17.89 7.82
C ARG A 276 2.87 -17.84 9.34
N ARG A 277 3.98 -17.41 9.95
CA ARG A 277 4.13 -17.31 11.40
C ARG A 277 3.12 -16.33 12.01
N LEU A 278 3.01 -15.14 11.43
CA LEU A 278 2.06 -14.12 11.90
C LEU A 278 0.61 -14.60 11.72
N LEU A 279 0.25 -15.19 10.57
CA LEU A 279 -1.09 -15.73 10.35
C LEU A 279 -1.42 -16.85 11.36
N HIS A 280 -0.52 -17.80 11.63
CA HIS A 280 -0.80 -18.87 12.60
C HIS A 280 -0.84 -18.39 14.05
N ALA A 281 -0.08 -17.35 14.39
CA ALA A 281 -0.23 -16.64 15.66
C ALA A 281 -1.60 -15.94 15.77
N MET A 282 -2.11 -15.34 14.69
CA MET A 282 -3.46 -14.75 14.61
C MET A 282 -4.56 -15.81 14.71
N VAL A 283 -4.41 -16.94 14.02
CA VAL A 283 -5.32 -18.10 14.10
C VAL A 283 -5.35 -18.67 15.54
N ASN A 284 -4.20 -18.78 16.20
CA ASN A 284 -4.12 -19.24 17.58
C ASN A 284 -4.73 -18.23 18.58
N TYR A 285 -4.60 -16.93 18.32
CA TYR A 285 -5.30 -15.90 19.08
C TYR A 285 -6.82 -16.05 18.94
N MET A 286 -7.33 -16.21 17.70
CA MET A 286 -8.74 -16.48 17.42
C MET A 286 -9.24 -17.73 18.17
N ASP A 287 -8.49 -18.82 18.12
CA ASP A 287 -8.82 -20.08 18.83
C ASP A 287 -8.96 -19.87 20.35
N GLU A 288 -8.00 -19.19 20.97
CA GLU A 288 -8.03 -18.89 22.41
C GLU A 288 -9.23 -17.98 22.76
N GLN A 289 -9.52 -16.94 21.95
CA GLN A 289 -10.69 -16.07 22.20
C GLN A 289 -12.03 -16.79 22.01
N VAL A 290 -12.16 -17.68 21.04
CA VAL A 290 -13.37 -18.51 20.86
C VAL A 290 -13.53 -19.47 22.04
N GLY A 291 -12.44 -20.09 22.51
CA GLY A 291 -12.43 -20.93 23.71
C GLY A 291 -12.94 -20.20 24.95
N ASP A 292 -12.44 -18.99 25.19
CA ASP A 292 -12.86 -18.08 26.26
C ASP A 292 -14.35 -17.71 26.18
N VAL A 293 -14.85 -17.36 25.00
CA VAL A 293 -16.26 -17.00 24.79
C VAL A 293 -17.18 -18.20 25.00
N VAL A 294 -16.78 -19.39 24.54
CA VAL A 294 -17.52 -20.63 24.80
C VAL A 294 -17.51 -20.99 26.29
N LYS A 295 -16.39 -20.78 26.99
CA LYS A 295 -16.30 -20.97 28.44
C LYS A 295 -17.28 -20.05 29.17
N LEU A 296 -17.31 -18.76 28.82
CA LEU A 296 -18.24 -17.78 29.39
C LEU A 296 -19.71 -18.15 29.11
N LEU A 297 -20.05 -18.61 27.91
CA LEU A 297 -21.40 -19.11 27.58
C LEU A 297 -21.82 -20.31 28.43
N LYS A 298 -20.87 -21.16 28.86
CA LYS A 298 -21.12 -22.28 29.78
C LYS A 298 -21.26 -21.81 31.24
N GLU A 299 -20.36 -20.95 31.70
CA GLU A 299 -20.38 -20.36 33.05
C GLU A 299 -21.67 -19.58 33.33
N LYS A 300 -22.22 -18.94 32.29
CA LYS A 300 -23.47 -18.17 32.36
C LYS A 300 -24.71 -18.96 31.90
N GLU A 301 -24.61 -20.29 31.87
CA GLU A 301 -25.68 -21.27 31.59
C GLU A 301 -26.38 -21.17 30.22
N MET A 302 -25.93 -20.29 29.33
CA MET A 302 -26.51 -20.09 27.99
C MET A 302 -26.20 -21.24 27.02
N TRP A 303 -25.06 -21.91 27.18
CA TRP A 303 -24.57 -22.93 26.25
C TRP A 303 -25.61 -24.00 25.90
N ASN A 304 -26.41 -24.45 26.86
CA ASN A 304 -27.39 -25.52 26.68
C ASN A 304 -28.55 -25.14 25.76
N THR A 305 -28.88 -23.85 25.65
CA THR A 305 -29.93 -23.28 24.78
C THR A 305 -29.36 -22.52 23.58
N SER A 306 -28.03 -22.54 23.40
CA SER A 306 -27.35 -21.89 22.28
C SER A 306 -27.22 -22.80 21.06
N LEU A 307 -27.45 -22.22 19.88
CA LEU A 307 -26.82 -22.60 18.63
C LEU A 307 -25.59 -21.72 18.41
N VAL A 308 -24.43 -22.33 18.20
CA VAL A 308 -23.19 -21.63 17.82
C VAL A 308 -22.80 -22.06 16.42
N VAL A 309 -22.67 -21.11 15.51
CA VAL A 309 -22.22 -21.32 14.14
C VAL A 309 -20.87 -20.65 13.98
N PHE A 310 -19.89 -21.35 13.41
CA PHE A 310 -18.59 -20.80 13.02
C PHE A 310 -18.36 -21.05 11.54
N HIS A 311 -17.96 -20.03 10.78
CA HIS A 311 -17.36 -20.20 9.45
C HIS A 311 -16.51 -18.99 9.02
N SER A 312 -15.79 -19.09 7.90
CA SER A 312 -15.13 -17.93 7.25
C SER A 312 -16.08 -17.22 6.26
N ASP A 313 -15.81 -15.97 5.91
CA ASP A 313 -16.51 -15.25 4.86
C ASP A 313 -16.01 -15.57 3.44
N ASN A 314 -14.74 -15.93 3.29
CA ASN A 314 -14.11 -16.46 2.08
C ASN A 314 -12.92 -17.36 2.41
N GLY A 315 -12.40 -18.06 1.39
CA GLY A 315 -11.17 -18.85 1.50
C GLY A 315 -9.93 -17.99 1.73
N GLY A 316 -8.82 -18.62 2.15
CA GLY A 316 -7.62 -17.90 2.57
C GLY A 316 -6.89 -17.22 1.42
N GLU A 317 -6.26 -16.08 1.71
CA GLU A 317 -5.40 -15.38 0.75
C GLU A 317 -4.00 -16.02 0.70
N ILE A 318 -3.59 -16.40 -0.51
CA ILE A 318 -2.40 -17.20 -0.81
C ILE A 318 -1.39 -16.48 -1.73
N MET A 319 -1.77 -15.37 -2.38
CA MET A 319 -0.97 -14.71 -3.44
C MET A 319 -0.98 -13.16 -3.37
N GLY A 320 -1.39 -12.56 -2.25
CA GLY A 320 -1.35 -11.10 -2.08
C GLY A 320 0.05 -10.52 -1.92
N ALA A 321 0.67 -10.08 -3.03
CA ALA A 321 1.84 -9.18 -3.11
C ALA A 321 3.06 -9.51 -2.21
N GLY A 322 3.23 -10.75 -1.74
CA GLY A 322 4.28 -11.14 -0.80
C GLY A 322 3.99 -10.80 0.67
N MET A 323 2.74 -10.55 1.05
CA MET A 323 2.32 -10.18 2.41
C MET A 323 1.34 -11.16 3.08
N CYS A 324 1.04 -12.30 2.44
CA CYS A 324 -0.02 -13.22 2.84
C CYS A 324 0.52 -14.59 3.26
N GLY A 325 -0.18 -15.27 4.17
CA GLY A 325 0.28 -16.53 4.78
C GLY A 325 -0.73 -17.67 4.78
N GLY A 326 -1.90 -17.51 4.14
CA GLY A 326 -2.98 -18.50 4.16
C GLY A 326 -2.66 -19.79 3.41
N ASN A 327 -3.45 -20.84 3.62
CA ASN A 327 -3.33 -22.11 2.89
C ASN A 327 -4.71 -22.77 2.73
N ASN A 328 -5.06 -23.19 1.51
CA ASN A 328 -6.33 -23.85 1.20
C ASN A 328 -6.20 -25.33 0.79
N TRP A 329 -5.01 -25.93 0.92
CA TRP A 329 -4.75 -27.33 0.52
C TRP A 329 -5.78 -28.33 1.13
N PRO A 330 -6.33 -29.27 0.36
CA PRO A 330 -6.01 -29.63 -1.03
C PRO A 330 -6.80 -28.87 -2.10
N LEU A 331 -7.56 -27.85 -1.72
CA LEU A 331 -8.41 -27.10 -2.63
C LEU A 331 -7.58 -26.17 -3.52
N ARG A 332 -8.07 -25.92 -4.74
CA ARG A 332 -7.44 -25.03 -5.72
C ARG A 332 -7.81 -23.57 -5.44
N GLY A 333 -6.87 -22.68 -5.62
CA GLY A 333 -7.03 -21.24 -5.46
C GLY A 333 -7.24 -20.78 -4.02
N GLY A 334 -7.72 -19.56 -3.91
CA GLY A 334 -7.91 -18.85 -2.65
C GLY A 334 -8.81 -17.63 -2.83
N LYS A 335 -8.71 -16.68 -1.90
CA LYS A 335 -9.39 -15.38 -2.00
C LYS A 335 -9.27 -14.80 -3.42
N PHE A 336 -10.37 -14.22 -3.90
CA PHE A 336 -10.59 -13.72 -5.25
C PHE A 336 -10.79 -14.76 -6.38
N SER A 337 -10.82 -16.08 -6.12
CA SER A 337 -11.08 -17.12 -7.14
C SER A 337 -12.37 -17.92 -6.93
N ASN A 338 -12.96 -18.40 -8.03
CA ASN A 338 -14.15 -19.28 -8.00
C ASN A 338 -13.83 -20.77 -7.81
N PHE A 339 -12.55 -21.13 -7.74
CA PHE A 339 -12.10 -22.47 -7.37
C PHE A 339 -12.48 -22.80 -5.91
N GLU A 340 -12.50 -24.08 -5.56
CA GLU A 340 -12.96 -24.56 -4.24
C GLU A 340 -12.25 -23.81 -3.10
N GLY A 341 -10.95 -23.55 -3.20
CA GLY A 341 -10.17 -22.88 -2.16
C GLY A 341 -10.50 -21.40 -1.97
N GLY A 342 -11.26 -20.77 -2.87
CA GLY A 342 -11.77 -19.41 -2.68
C GLY A 342 -13.18 -19.32 -2.11
N ILE A 343 -14.05 -20.31 -2.41
CA ILE A 343 -15.48 -20.28 -2.05
C ILE A 343 -15.92 -21.36 -1.04
N ARG A 344 -15.13 -22.40 -0.81
CA ARG A 344 -15.40 -23.45 0.20
C ARG A 344 -14.55 -23.17 1.43
N VAL A 345 -15.19 -23.10 2.59
CA VAL A 345 -14.56 -22.56 3.80
C VAL A 345 -14.79 -23.43 5.03
N ASN A 346 -13.85 -23.38 5.97
CA ASN A 346 -13.99 -24.02 7.29
C ASN A 346 -15.31 -23.61 7.91
N ALA A 347 -16.16 -24.58 8.28
CA ALA A 347 -17.48 -24.33 8.84
C ALA A 347 -17.93 -25.46 9.77
N PHE A 348 -18.50 -25.11 10.92
CA PHE A 348 -19.13 -26.07 11.82
C PHE A 348 -20.28 -25.45 12.64
N VAL A 349 -21.15 -26.31 13.15
CA VAL A 349 -22.26 -25.97 14.03
C VAL A 349 -22.12 -26.70 15.35
N THR A 350 -22.22 -26.00 16.47
CA THR A 350 -22.04 -26.56 17.83
C THR A 350 -22.99 -25.86 18.81
N GLY A 351 -22.82 -26.09 20.11
CA GLY A 351 -23.74 -25.62 21.16
C GLY A 351 -24.71 -26.70 21.65
N GLY A 352 -25.41 -26.40 22.73
CA GLY A 352 -26.34 -27.33 23.37
C GLY A 352 -27.55 -27.69 22.52
N LEU A 353 -27.98 -26.79 21.62
CA LEU A 353 -29.12 -27.00 20.73
C LEU A 353 -28.87 -28.14 19.71
N VAL A 354 -27.61 -28.40 19.34
CA VAL A 354 -27.26 -29.50 18.42
C VAL A 354 -27.56 -30.85 19.09
N PRO A 355 -28.43 -31.70 18.53
CA PRO A 355 -28.79 -32.98 19.13
C PRO A 355 -27.58 -33.92 19.30
N SER A 356 -27.51 -34.63 20.43
CA SER A 356 -26.41 -35.56 20.73
C SER A 356 -26.24 -36.67 19.69
N SER A 357 -27.28 -37.01 18.92
CA SER A 357 -27.25 -37.95 17.80
C SER A 357 -26.53 -37.43 16.55
N ARG A 358 -26.27 -36.12 16.46
CA ARG A 358 -25.57 -35.48 15.33
C ARG A 358 -24.17 -34.98 15.71
N ARG A 359 -23.83 -34.90 17.00
CA ARG A 359 -22.51 -34.46 17.47
C ARG A 359 -21.40 -35.44 17.05
N GLY A 360 -20.30 -34.90 16.56
CA GLY A 360 -19.20 -35.65 15.94
C GLY A 360 -19.43 -36.04 14.48
N ALA A 361 -20.52 -35.59 13.85
CA ALA A 361 -20.74 -35.80 12.42
C ALA A 361 -19.87 -34.85 11.57
N ARG A 362 -19.43 -35.36 10.43
CA ARG A 362 -18.87 -34.60 9.31
C ARG A 362 -19.78 -34.82 8.11
N ASP A 363 -20.60 -33.84 7.78
CA ASP A 363 -21.61 -33.97 6.73
C ASP A 363 -21.13 -33.30 5.42
N GLU A 364 -21.18 -34.07 4.32
CA GLU A 364 -20.86 -33.59 2.96
C GLU A 364 -22.05 -32.94 2.24
N GLY A 365 -23.16 -32.71 2.95
CA GLY A 365 -24.34 -32.02 2.40
C GLY A 365 -24.05 -30.55 2.13
N PHE A 366 -24.60 -30.00 1.05
CA PHE A 366 -24.36 -28.61 0.70
C PHE A 366 -25.01 -27.63 1.68
N ALA A 367 -24.30 -26.56 1.98
CA ALA A 367 -24.81 -25.40 2.70
C ALA A 367 -24.14 -24.14 2.14
N VAL A 368 -24.81 -22.99 2.25
CA VAL A 368 -24.22 -21.70 1.86
C VAL A 368 -24.37 -20.65 2.96
N ALA A 369 -23.46 -19.68 3.00
CA ALA A 369 -23.41 -18.66 4.04
C ALA A 369 -24.71 -17.85 4.21
N TRP A 370 -25.52 -17.69 3.15
CA TRP A 370 -26.82 -17.02 3.23
C TRP A 370 -27.97 -17.90 3.73
N ASP A 371 -27.81 -19.23 3.86
CA ASP A 371 -28.85 -20.13 4.42
C ASP A 371 -29.17 -19.86 5.90
N TRP A 372 -28.24 -19.23 6.62
CA TRP A 372 -28.46 -18.84 8.02
C TRP A 372 -29.66 -17.89 8.18
N TYR A 373 -30.03 -17.14 7.14
CA TYR A 373 -31.19 -16.25 7.13
C TYR A 373 -32.51 -17.01 7.39
N ALA A 374 -32.90 -17.92 6.49
CA ALA A 374 -34.08 -18.76 6.68
C ALA A 374 -33.96 -19.73 7.86
N THR A 375 -32.75 -20.24 8.14
CA THR A 375 -32.50 -21.15 9.26
C THR A 375 -32.74 -20.46 10.62
N TYR A 376 -32.24 -19.23 10.80
CA TYR A 376 -32.44 -18.48 12.05
C TYR A 376 -33.87 -17.94 12.16
N ALA A 377 -34.49 -17.51 11.05
CA ALA A 377 -35.90 -17.13 11.02
C ALA A 377 -36.82 -18.29 11.49
N ALA A 378 -36.59 -19.50 10.98
CA ALA A 378 -37.31 -20.70 11.38
C ALA A 378 -37.12 -21.03 12.88
N LEU A 379 -35.88 -20.99 13.39
CA LEU A 379 -35.57 -21.18 14.82
C LEU A 379 -36.21 -20.12 15.72
N ALA A 380 -36.35 -18.89 15.22
CA ALA A 380 -37.00 -17.80 15.92
C ALA A 380 -38.54 -17.80 15.79
N GLY A 381 -39.10 -18.67 14.95
CA GLY A 381 -40.53 -18.77 14.70
C GLY A 381 -41.10 -17.58 13.93
N VAL A 382 -40.36 -17.04 12.96
CA VAL A 382 -40.78 -15.96 12.06
C VAL A 382 -40.59 -16.34 10.59
N ASP A 383 -41.39 -15.71 9.73
CA ASP A 383 -41.28 -15.87 8.28
C ASP A 383 -40.00 -15.15 7.77
N PRO A 384 -39.12 -15.81 7.00
CA PRO A 384 -38.03 -15.14 6.30
C PRO A 384 -38.49 -14.30 5.09
N PHE A 385 -39.75 -14.36 4.66
CA PHE A 385 -40.21 -13.61 3.49
C PHE A 385 -40.03 -12.10 3.64
N ASP A 386 -39.27 -11.52 2.71
CA ASP A 386 -38.90 -10.11 2.70
C ASP A 386 -39.93 -9.26 1.95
N HIS A 387 -41.02 -8.91 2.65
CA HIS A 387 -42.09 -8.07 2.11
C HIS A 387 -41.60 -6.71 1.59
N GLN A 388 -40.54 -6.12 2.17
CA GLN A 388 -40.03 -4.81 1.75
C GLN A 388 -39.31 -4.90 0.41
N ALA A 389 -38.48 -5.93 0.23
CA ALA A 389 -37.81 -6.17 -1.05
C ALA A 389 -38.81 -6.53 -2.16
N ALA A 390 -39.79 -7.40 -1.85
CA ALA A 390 -40.83 -7.77 -2.81
C ALA A 390 -41.65 -6.56 -3.26
N ALA A 391 -42.06 -5.68 -2.34
CA ALA A 391 -42.76 -4.44 -2.67
C ALA A 391 -41.90 -3.44 -3.47
N ALA A 392 -40.58 -3.53 -3.36
CA ALA A 392 -39.62 -2.70 -4.08
C ALA A 392 -39.16 -3.30 -5.44
N GLY A 393 -39.67 -4.47 -5.83
CA GLY A 393 -39.24 -5.18 -7.04
C GLY A 393 -37.80 -5.72 -6.98
N LEU A 394 -37.25 -5.89 -5.77
CA LEU A 394 -35.94 -6.48 -5.55
C LEU A 394 -36.01 -8.02 -5.53
N PRO A 395 -34.90 -8.73 -5.80
CA PRO A 395 -34.88 -10.19 -5.76
C PRO A 395 -35.37 -10.79 -4.42
N PRO A 396 -36.04 -11.96 -4.46
CA PRO A 396 -36.35 -12.73 -3.26
C PRO A 396 -35.06 -13.25 -2.60
N HIS A 397 -35.17 -13.81 -1.38
CA HIS A 397 -34.04 -14.47 -0.74
C HIS A 397 -33.78 -15.88 -1.33
N ASP A 398 -32.53 -16.30 -1.41
CA ASP A 398 -32.08 -17.61 -1.89
C ASP A 398 -31.82 -18.61 -0.75
N SER A 399 -32.01 -18.17 0.49
CA SER A 399 -31.75 -18.95 1.70
C SER A 399 -32.76 -20.08 1.90
N LEU A 400 -32.26 -21.22 2.36
CA LEU A 400 -33.02 -22.41 2.72
C LEU A 400 -32.88 -22.68 4.22
N ASN A 401 -33.94 -23.22 4.84
CA ASN A 401 -33.89 -23.63 6.25
C ASN A 401 -33.14 -24.96 6.39
N LEU A 402 -31.91 -24.92 6.90
CA LEU A 402 -31.07 -26.10 7.13
C LEU A 402 -31.40 -26.85 8.43
N TRP A 403 -32.23 -26.28 9.32
CA TRP A 403 -32.45 -26.85 10.65
C TRP A 403 -32.96 -28.31 10.66
N PRO A 404 -33.90 -28.74 9.78
CA PRO A 404 -34.33 -30.13 9.74
C PRO A 404 -33.19 -31.12 9.45
N TRP A 405 -32.17 -30.71 8.68
CA TRP A 405 -30.99 -31.54 8.39
C TRP A 405 -29.97 -31.51 9.54
N LEU A 406 -29.69 -30.32 10.08
CA LEU A 406 -28.75 -30.14 11.20
C LEU A 406 -29.26 -30.82 12.50
N SER A 407 -30.56 -30.84 12.72
CA SER A 407 -31.21 -31.57 13.83
C SER A 407 -31.33 -33.08 13.58
N GLY A 408 -31.21 -33.54 12.34
CA GLY A 408 -31.40 -34.94 11.95
C GLY A 408 -32.86 -35.37 11.75
N GLU A 409 -33.80 -34.43 11.66
CA GLU A 409 -35.18 -34.71 11.19
C GLU A 409 -35.19 -35.22 9.73
N VAL A 410 -34.25 -34.76 8.90
CA VAL A 410 -33.99 -35.29 7.55
C VAL A 410 -32.51 -35.68 7.37
N ALA A 411 -32.27 -36.73 6.58
CA ALA A 411 -30.93 -37.30 6.40
C ALA A 411 -30.05 -36.59 5.35
N ARG A 412 -30.57 -35.59 4.63
CA ARG A 412 -29.86 -34.86 3.57
C ARG A 412 -30.14 -33.37 3.69
N SER A 413 -29.17 -32.55 3.30
CA SER A 413 -29.39 -31.10 3.16
C SER A 413 -30.52 -30.83 2.15
N PRO A 414 -31.40 -29.84 2.40
CA PRO A 414 -32.37 -29.37 1.41
C PRO A 414 -31.71 -28.60 0.25
N ARG A 415 -30.42 -28.28 0.33
CA ARG A 415 -29.68 -27.61 -0.75
C ARG A 415 -29.02 -28.64 -1.68
N GLU A 416 -29.36 -28.57 -2.96
CA GLU A 416 -28.78 -29.41 -4.02
C GLU A 416 -27.96 -28.62 -5.06
N GLU A 417 -28.06 -27.29 -5.03
CA GLU A 417 -27.42 -26.36 -5.96
C GLU A 417 -26.76 -25.18 -5.21
N VAL A 418 -25.55 -24.80 -5.66
CA VAL A 418 -24.82 -23.59 -5.24
C VAL A 418 -24.48 -22.77 -6.47
N VAL A 419 -24.98 -21.54 -6.54
CA VAL A 419 -24.74 -20.61 -7.66
C VAL A 419 -23.53 -19.75 -7.35
N ILE A 420 -22.60 -19.64 -8.30
CA ILE A 420 -21.34 -18.90 -8.15
C ILE A 420 -21.47 -17.58 -8.93
N GLY A 421 -21.33 -16.45 -8.23
CA GLY A 421 -21.36 -15.11 -8.83
C GLY A 421 -19.98 -14.62 -9.28
N GLU A 422 -19.96 -13.78 -10.30
CA GLU A 422 -18.76 -13.11 -10.79
C GLU A 422 -19.07 -11.70 -11.31
N THR A 423 -18.03 -10.88 -11.51
CA THR A 423 -18.10 -9.53 -12.08
C THR A 423 -17.25 -9.41 -13.35
N SER A 424 -17.75 -8.66 -14.34
CA SER A 424 -16.99 -8.37 -15.56
C SER A 424 -15.78 -7.46 -15.31
N ALA A 425 -15.78 -6.69 -14.22
CA ALA A 425 -14.65 -5.91 -13.77
C ALA A 425 -14.74 -5.59 -12.27
N ALA A 426 -13.64 -5.73 -11.54
CA ALA A 426 -13.50 -5.22 -10.17
C ALA A 426 -12.89 -3.81 -10.19
N THR A 427 -13.57 -2.84 -10.83
CA THR A 427 -13.06 -1.47 -10.87
C THR A 427 -13.35 -0.73 -9.56
N PRO A 428 -12.55 0.31 -9.22
CA PRO A 428 -12.88 1.19 -8.12
C PRO A 428 -14.21 1.94 -8.27
N ASN A 429 -14.74 2.01 -9.50
CA ASN A 429 -15.92 2.80 -9.88
C ASN A 429 -17.23 2.00 -9.87
N GLY A 430 -17.21 0.69 -9.56
CA GLY A 430 -18.43 -0.12 -9.48
C GLY A 430 -19.23 -0.22 -10.79
N ASP A 431 -18.54 -0.13 -11.93
CA ASP A 431 -19.12 -0.15 -13.29
C ASP A 431 -19.10 -1.55 -13.96
N GLY A 432 -18.66 -2.57 -13.24
CA GLY A 432 -18.73 -3.96 -13.69
C GLY A 432 -20.16 -4.47 -13.74
N GLN A 433 -20.41 -5.48 -14.56
CA GLN A 433 -21.67 -6.19 -14.60
C GLN A 433 -21.58 -7.49 -13.80
N THR A 434 -22.61 -7.77 -13.02
CA THR A 434 -22.81 -9.05 -12.34
C THR A 434 -23.15 -10.13 -13.37
N PHE A 435 -22.57 -11.32 -13.22
CA PHE A 435 -22.95 -12.49 -14.00
C PHE A 435 -22.76 -13.78 -13.19
N VAL A 436 -23.26 -14.89 -13.72
CA VAL A 436 -23.09 -16.22 -13.12
C VAL A 436 -21.76 -16.81 -13.59
N GLY A 437 -20.77 -16.85 -12.70
CA GLY A 437 -19.45 -17.42 -12.94
C GLY A 437 -19.40 -18.95 -12.89
N GLY A 438 -20.46 -19.60 -12.44
CA GLY A 438 -20.54 -21.06 -12.38
C GLY A 438 -21.70 -21.59 -11.54
N VAL A 439 -21.78 -22.91 -11.45
CA VAL A 439 -22.78 -23.61 -10.61
C VAL A 439 -22.21 -24.94 -10.13
N ILE A 440 -22.49 -25.29 -8.88
CA ILE A 440 -22.29 -26.63 -8.31
C ILE A 440 -23.68 -27.28 -8.22
N ARG A 441 -23.84 -28.48 -8.78
CA ARG A 441 -25.09 -29.23 -8.72
C ARG A 441 -24.81 -30.73 -8.62
N GLY A 442 -25.36 -31.38 -7.60
CA GLY A 442 -24.99 -32.75 -7.26
C GLY A 442 -23.47 -32.86 -7.03
N ARG A 443 -22.79 -33.82 -7.69
CA ARG A 443 -21.33 -34.00 -7.54
C ARG A 443 -20.45 -33.16 -8.48
N TYR A 444 -21.07 -32.35 -9.34
CA TYR A 444 -20.37 -31.64 -10.41
C TYR A 444 -20.32 -30.14 -10.17
N LYS A 445 -19.20 -29.53 -10.57
CA LYS A 445 -18.99 -28.07 -10.56
C LYS A 445 -18.59 -27.60 -11.95
N LEU A 446 -19.33 -26.63 -12.47
CA LEU A 446 -19.05 -25.93 -13.71
C LEU A 446 -18.55 -24.52 -13.39
N LEU A 447 -17.45 -24.11 -14.02
CA LEU A 447 -16.97 -22.73 -14.03
C LEU A 447 -17.02 -22.15 -15.46
N ILE A 448 -17.33 -20.87 -15.58
CA ILE A 448 -17.37 -20.11 -16.84
C ILE A 448 -16.69 -18.75 -16.63
N GLY A 449 -15.87 -18.32 -17.59
CA GLY A 449 -15.21 -17.01 -17.55
C GLY A 449 -13.70 -17.10 -17.34
N VAL A 450 -13.10 -16.08 -16.72
CA VAL A 450 -11.64 -15.94 -16.61
C VAL A 450 -11.21 -15.82 -15.15
N ASP A 451 -10.49 -16.82 -14.63
CA ASP A 451 -9.88 -16.76 -13.29
C ASP A 451 -8.55 -16.00 -13.32
N ALA A 452 -8.65 -14.68 -13.55
CA ALA A 452 -7.52 -13.76 -13.44
C ALA A 452 -7.97 -12.31 -13.34
N ARG A 453 -8.26 -11.85 -12.13
CA ARG A 453 -8.64 -10.45 -11.90
C ARG A 453 -7.46 -9.50 -12.04
N LYS A 454 -7.73 -8.34 -12.62
CA LYS A 454 -6.92 -7.13 -12.47
C LYS A 454 -7.32 -6.44 -11.16
N TRP A 455 -6.95 -7.01 -10.01
CA TRP A 455 -7.15 -6.35 -8.72
C TRP A 455 -6.01 -5.36 -8.47
N ASN A 456 -6.34 -4.10 -8.18
CA ASN A 456 -5.36 -3.03 -7.96
C ASN A 456 -5.51 -2.45 -6.55
N SER A 457 -5.19 -3.22 -5.52
CA SER A 457 -5.22 -2.76 -4.12
C SER A 457 -4.08 -1.81 -3.74
N MET A 458 -3.07 -1.65 -4.61
CA MET A 458 -1.76 -1.08 -4.21
C MET A 458 -0.99 -0.36 -5.33
N GLY A 459 -1.64 0.03 -6.42
CA GLY A 459 -0.97 0.58 -7.62
C GLY A 459 -0.25 -0.46 -8.49
N LEU A 460 -0.13 -1.70 -8.03
CA LEU A 460 0.51 -2.80 -8.74
C LEU A 460 -0.34 -3.26 -9.94
N ARG A 461 0.07 -2.89 -11.15
CA ARG A 461 -0.50 -3.35 -12.44
C ARG A 461 -0.22 -4.84 -12.76
N ARG A 462 -0.18 -5.75 -11.78
CA ARG A 462 0.04 -7.18 -12.00
C ARG A 462 -1.26 -7.97 -11.81
N GLN A 463 -1.61 -8.73 -12.85
CA GLN A 463 -2.72 -9.67 -12.83
C GLN A 463 -2.29 -10.89 -12.01
N VAL A 464 -2.94 -11.13 -10.87
CA VAL A 464 -2.66 -12.29 -10.02
C VAL A 464 -3.60 -13.42 -10.46
N SER A 465 -3.04 -14.49 -11.01
CA SER A 465 -3.81 -15.71 -11.27
C SER A 465 -3.83 -16.56 -10.01
N GLN A 466 -5.02 -16.72 -9.43
CA GLN A 466 -5.27 -17.62 -8.30
C GLN A 466 -5.49 -19.08 -8.77
N ASN A 467 -5.09 -19.40 -10.01
CA ASN A 467 -5.17 -20.72 -10.64
C ASN A 467 -4.13 -21.72 -10.07
N VAL A 468 -3.77 -21.58 -8.80
CA VAL A 468 -2.67 -22.28 -8.12
C VAL A 468 -3.19 -23.30 -7.11
N ILE A 469 -2.35 -24.26 -6.74
CA ILE A 469 -2.64 -25.21 -5.65
C ILE A 469 -1.49 -25.07 -4.65
N THR A 470 -1.81 -24.79 -3.38
CA THR A 470 -0.81 -24.70 -2.31
C THR A 470 -0.32 -26.10 -1.92
N GLY A 471 0.87 -26.21 -1.32
CA GLY A 471 1.32 -27.49 -0.76
C GLY A 471 0.64 -27.81 0.58
N PRO A 472 0.73 -29.07 1.08
CA PRO A 472 0.33 -29.37 2.45
C PRO A 472 1.02 -28.45 3.45
N ARG A 473 2.33 -28.15 3.27
CA ARG A 473 3.05 -27.10 4.01
C ARG A 473 3.35 -25.89 3.14
N TRP A 474 3.34 -24.71 3.77
CA TRP A 474 3.60 -23.41 3.16
C TRP A 474 4.97 -22.85 3.61
N PRO A 475 5.77 -22.18 2.76
CA PRO A 475 5.65 -22.07 1.30
C PRO A 475 5.78 -23.44 0.64
N ASN A 476 5.13 -23.64 -0.52
CA ASN A 476 4.96 -24.95 -1.18
C ASN A 476 6.30 -25.69 -1.40
N THR A 477 6.70 -26.51 -0.42
CA THR A 477 7.97 -27.24 -0.36
C THR A 477 7.83 -28.70 -0.76
N SER A 478 6.60 -29.15 -1.01
CA SER A 478 6.21 -30.57 -0.97
C SER A 478 5.40 -31.03 -2.20
N SER A 479 5.08 -30.14 -3.14
CA SER A 479 4.49 -30.53 -4.43
C SER A 479 5.29 -29.93 -5.60
N HIS A 480 5.57 -30.74 -6.61
CA HIS A 480 6.14 -30.31 -7.89
C HIS A 480 5.14 -29.52 -8.77
N LEU A 481 4.00 -29.11 -8.20
CA LEU A 481 2.98 -28.32 -8.86
C LEU A 481 3.49 -26.89 -9.02
N VAL A 482 4.11 -26.65 -10.19
CA VAL A 482 4.48 -25.30 -10.65
C VAL A 482 3.24 -24.40 -10.49
N PRO A 483 3.36 -23.22 -9.85
CA PRO A 483 2.28 -22.24 -9.83
C PRO A 483 1.85 -21.97 -11.27
N LEU A 484 0.60 -22.30 -11.62
CA LEU A 484 0.05 -22.00 -12.93
C LEU A 484 -0.25 -20.50 -12.99
N LEU A 485 0.80 -19.70 -13.16
CA LEU A 485 0.78 -18.24 -13.29
C LEU A 485 -0.06 -17.74 -14.49
N HIS A 486 -0.55 -18.65 -15.32
CA HIS A 486 -1.41 -18.37 -16.45
C HIS A 486 -2.89 -18.38 -16.02
N PRO A 487 -3.66 -17.32 -16.35
CA PRO A 487 -5.11 -17.28 -16.23
C PRO A 487 -5.77 -18.56 -16.75
N ARG A 488 -6.71 -19.14 -15.98
CA ARG A 488 -7.60 -20.18 -16.54
C ARG A 488 -8.79 -19.51 -17.20
N HIS A 489 -8.91 -19.72 -18.51
CA HIS A 489 -10.12 -19.39 -19.25
C HIS A 489 -11.00 -20.64 -19.32
N CYS A 490 -12.18 -20.55 -18.73
CA CYS A 490 -13.19 -21.60 -18.71
C CYS A 490 -14.26 -21.27 -19.76
N GLY A 491 -14.17 -21.96 -20.89
CA GLY A 491 -15.03 -21.75 -22.06
C GLY A 491 -16.44 -22.33 -21.89
N ARG A 492 -17.34 -21.89 -22.78
CA ARG A 492 -18.69 -22.48 -22.94
C ARG A 492 -18.72 -23.67 -23.89
N ASP A 493 -17.62 -23.95 -24.59
CA ASP A 493 -17.45 -25.17 -25.37
C ASP A 493 -16.82 -26.29 -24.50
N PRO A 494 -17.07 -27.58 -24.79
CA PRO A 494 -16.53 -28.66 -23.96
C PRO A 494 -15.00 -28.84 -24.03
N GLN A 495 -14.30 -28.31 -25.04
CA GLN A 495 -12.86 -28.50 -25.20
C GLN A 495 -12.07 -27.55 -24.27
N HIS A 496 -12.58 -26.34 -24.07
CA HIS A 496 -12.02 -25.33 -23.15
C HIS A 496 -12.85 -25.18 -21.85
N GLY A 497 -13.90 -25.99 -21.69
CA GLY A 497 -14.81 -25.96 -20.55
C GLY A 497 -14.19 -26.50 -19.25
N CYS A 498 -14.61 -25.94 -18.12
CA CYS A 498 -14.16 -26.32 -16.78
C CYS A 498 -15.29 -27.04 -16.02
N LEU A 499 -15.36 -28.36 -16.15
CA LEU A 499 -16.29 -29.21 -15.39
C LEU A 499 -15.47 -30.16 -14.51
N PHE A 500 -15.75 -30.18 -13.20
CA PHE A 500 -15.04 -31.01 -12.23
C PHE A 500 -16.00 -31.90 -11.45
N ASP A 501 -15.55 -33.11 -11.11
CA ASP A 501 -16.22 -33.99 -10.15
C ASP A 501 -15.62 -33.74 -8.77
N ILE A 502 -16.15 -32.76 -8.04
CA ILE A 502 -15.53 -32.23 -6.81
C ILE A 502 -15.52 -33.21 -5.62
N PHE A 503 -16.08 -34.40 -5.79
CA PHE A 503 -15.98 -35.52 -4.85
C PHE A 503 -14.82 -36.47 -5.16
N GLN A 504 -14.38 -36.56 -6.42
CA GLN A 504 -13.18 -37.32 -6.82
C GLN A 504 -11.94 -36.44 -7.01
N ASP A 505 -12.12 -35.20 -7.44
CA ASP A 505 -11.09 -34.20 -7.72
C ASP A 505 -11.40 -32.88 -6.97
N PRO A 506 -11.29 -32.86 -5.62
CA PRO A 506 -11.54 -31.64 -4.82
C PRO A 506 -10.51 -30.53 -5.08
N GLY A 507 -9.38 -30.85 -5.74
CA GLY A 507 -8.39 -29.89 -6.21
C GLY A 507 -8.64 -29.37 -7.63
N GLU A 508 -9.78 -29.70 -8.25
CA GLU A 508 -10.20 -29.24 -9.59
C GLU A 508 -9.08 -29.32 -10.64
N SER A 509 -8.25 -30.36 -10.52
CA SER A 509 -7.03 -30.56 -11.30
C SER A 509 -7.35 -30.83 -12.77
N THR A 510 -8.39 -31.63 -13.04
CA THR A 510 -8.66 -32.23 -14.35
C THR A 510 -10.10 -31.95 -14.78
N SER A 511 -10.28 -31.22 -15.88
CA SER A 511 -11.62 -31.01 -16.44
C SER A 511 -12.12 -32.27 -17.14
N ILE A 512 -13.36 -32.66 -16.84
CA ILE A 512 -14.07 -33.80 -17.45
C ILE A 512 -15.15 -33.33 -18.45
N ALA A 513 -15.14 -32.06 -18.87
CA ALA A 513 -16.15 -31.48 -19.77
C ALA A 513 -16.32 -32.26 -21.09
N THR A 514 -15.21 -32.70 -21.71
CA THR A 514 -15.23 -33.55 -22.92
C THR A 514 -15.72 -34.98 -22.67
N GLN A 515 -15.60 -35.49 -21.43
CA GLN A 515 -15.99 -36.85 -21.04
C GLN A 515 -17.46 -36.93 -20.60
N LYS A 516 -18.03 -35.80 -20.15
CA LYS A 516 -19.40 -35.67 -19.63
C LYS A 516 -20.17 -34.57 -20.38
N LEU A 517 -20.22 -34.69 -21.71
CA LEU A 517 -20.82 -33.70 -22.61
C LEU A 517 -22.26 -33.32 -22.24
N ASP A 518 -23.09 -34.30 -21.84
CA ASP A 518 -24.50 -34.05 -21.51
C ASP A 518 -24.64 -33.24 -20.21
N VAL A 519 -23.89 -33.62 -19.17
CA VAL A 519 -23.82 -32.87 -17.89
C VAL A 519 -23.26 -31.47 -18.11
N PHE A 520 -22.21 -31.34 -18.92
CA PHE A 520 -21.63 -30.03 -19.26
C PHE A 520 -22.67 -29.11 -19.92
N ARG A 521 -23.40 -29.62 -20.93
CA ARG A 521 -24.45 -28.86 -21.62
C ARG A 521 -25.63 -28.52 -20.71
N GLU A 522 -26.07 -29.45 -19.86
CA GLU A 522 -27.12 -29.22 -18.87
C GLU A 522 -26.71 -28.11 -17.90
N MET A 523 -25.49 -28.16 -17.34
CA MET A 523 -25.01 -27.14 -16.41
C MET A 523 -24.77 -25.78 -17.09
N VAL A 524 -24.34 -25.74 -18.35
CA VAL A 524 -24.25 -24.48 -19.12
C VAL A 524 -25.64 -23.88 -19.35
N SER A 525 -26.64 -24.70 -19.73
CA SER A 525 -28.04 -24.27 -19.85
C SER A 525 -28.57 -23.72 -18.52
N ARG A 526 -28.24 -24.39 -17.41
CA ARG A 526 -28.62 -23.94 -16.06
C ARG A 526 -27.99 -22.60 -15.69
N VAL A 527 -26.74 -22.36 -16.09
CA VAL A 527 -26.11 -21.04 -15.95
C VAL A 527 -26.84 -19.97 -16.78
N ASP A 528 -27.29 -20.28 -17.99
CA ASP A 528 -28.06 -19.35 -18.84
C ASP A 528 -29.48 -19.05 -18.33
N GLU A 529 -30.10 -19.97 -17.58
CA GLU A 529 -31.33 -19.71 -16.81
C GLU A 529 -31.05 -18.75 -15.65
N LEU A 530 -30.05 -19.06 -14.81
CA LEU A 530 -29.67 -18.26 -13.65
C LEU A 530 -29.18 -16.86 -14.04
N GLN A 531 -28.57 -16.72 -15.22
CA GLN A 531 -28.13 -15.42 -15.75
C GLN A 531 -29.29 -14.43 -15.95
N GLN A 532 -30.53 -14.91 -16.09
CA GLN A 532 -31.73 -14.08 -16.26
C GLN A 532 -32.26 -13.52 -14.92
N THR A 533 -31.87 -14.08 -13.78
CA THR A 533 -32.31 -13.61 -12.44
C THR A 533 -31.34 -12.61 -11.82
N VAL A 534 -30.17 -12.41 -12.45
CA VAL A 534 -29.08 -11.56 -11.94
C VAL A 534 -29.51 -10.11 -11.71
N TYR A 535 -29.20 -9.61 -10.51
CA TYR A 535 -29.45 -8.22 -10.10
C TYR A 535 -28.15 -7.40 -10.16
N SER A 536 -28.03 -6.54 -11.17
CA SER A 536 -26.83 -5.73 -11.44
C SER A 536 -27.14 -4.24 -11.59
N PRO A 537 -27.59 -3.54 -10.54
CA PRO A 537 -27.80 -2.09 -10.60
C PRO A 537 -26.47 -1.33 -10.74
N ASN A 538 -26.52 -0.11 -11.28
CA ASN A 538 -25.36 0.77 -11.35
C ASN A 538 -25.07 1.35 -9.95
N ARG A 539 -23.95 0.92 -9.35
CA ARG A 539 -23.54 1.23 -7.98
C ARG A 539 -22.91 2.62 -7.80
N GLY A 540 -22.60 3.30 -8.91
CA GLY A 540 -22.05 4.66 -8.92
C GLY A 540 -20.61 4.77 -8.44
N SER A 541 -20.12 6.01 -8.47
CA SER A 541 -18.74 6.40 -8.17
C SER A 541 -18.55 6.78 -6.70
N LYS A 542 -17.30 6.83 -6.25
CA LYS A 542 -16.92 7.34 -4.91
C LYS A 542 -17.48 8.74 -4.65
N ASP A 543 -18.09 8.95 -3.49
CA ASP A 543 -18.44 10.30 -3.02
C ASP A 543 -17.23 11.00 -2.38
N VAL A 544 -16.61 11.92 -3.13
CA VAL A 544 -15.47 12.74 -2.67
C VAL A 544 -15.88 13.72 -1.55
N ALA A 545 -17.18 13.99 -1.37
CA ALA A 545 -17.67 14.77 -0.24
C ALA A 545 -17.76 13.91 1.04
N ALA A 546 -18.10 12.62 0.95
CA ALA A 546 -18.10 11.70 2.09
C ALA A 546 -16.71 11.60 2.73
N CYS A 547 -15.67 11.42 1.91
CA CYS A 547 -14.26 11.45 2.33
C CYS A 547 -13.88 12.74 3.06
N ARG A 548 -14.13 13.92 2.44
CA ARG A 548 -13.79 15.22 3.04
C ARG A 548 -14.57 15.52 4.31
N LYS A 549 -15.84 15.13 4.39
CA LYS A 549 -16.64 15.24 5.61
C LYS A 549 -16.07 14.35 6.72
N ALA A 550 -15.79 13.08 6.44
CA ALA A 550 -15.20 12.15 7.39
C ALA A 550 -13.92 12.73 7.99
N GLN A 551 -12.99 13.18 7.16
CA GLN A 551 -11.71 13.75 7.60
C GLN A 551 -11.87 15.08 8.36
N ASN A 552 -12.57 16.07 7.78
CA ASN A 552 -12.53 17.45 8.29
C ASN A 552 -13.57 17.74 9.37
N GLN A 553 -14.77 17.15 9.27
CA GLN A 553 -15.90 17.45 10.16
C GLN A 553 -15.98 16.45 11.32
N TYR A 554 -15.74 15.17 11.05
CA TYR A 554 -15.96 14.09 12.01
C TYR A 554 -14.67 13.46 12.56
N LYS A 555 -13.52 13.82 11.97
CA LYS A 555 -12.17 13.25 12.24
C LYS A 555 -12.09 11.72 12.09
N GLY A 556 -13.03 11.15 11.33
CA GLY A 556 -13.28 9.73 11.15
C GLY A 556 -14.61 9.51 10.43
N PHE A 557 -14.97 8.28 10.06
CA PHE A 557 -16.22 8.05 9.32
C PHE A 557 -17.47 8.13 10.23
N PRO A 558 -18.43 9.04 9.97
CA PRO A 558 -19.61 9.22 10.82
C PRO A 558 -20.70 8.16 10.61
N SER A 559 -21.51 7.90 11.65
CA SER A 559 -22.83 7.23 11.50
C SER A 559 -23.85 8.07 10.71
N THR A 560 -23.51 9.30 10.33
CA THR A 560 -24.35 10.19 9.52
C THR A 560 -23.60 10.75 8.30
N LEU A 561 -23.11 9.87 7.43
CA LEU A 561 -22.86 10.22 6.04
C LEU A 561 -24.19 10.60 5.36
N ARG A 562 -24.61 11.86 5.54
CA ARG A 562 -25.72 12.44 4.75
C ARG A 562 -25.16 13.01 3.45
N PRO A 563 -25.65 12.57 2.28
CA PRO A 563 -25.84 13.47 1.16
C PRO A 563 -26.99 14.43 1.52
N GLU A 564 -26.71 15.73 1.51
CA GLU A 564 -27.68 16.81 1.76
C GLU A 564 -27.67 17.76 0.53
N PRO A 565 -28.71 18.59 0.29
CA PRO A 565 -29.91 18.76 1.14
C PRO A 565 -31.29 18.55 0.46
N GLU A 566 -31.53 19.08 -0.74
CA GLU A 566 -32.84 19.71 -1.02
C GLU A 566 -33.98 18.82 -1.57
N ARG A 567 -33.76 17.54 -1.89
CA ARG A 567 -34.80 16.71 -2.56
C ARG A 567 -35.23 15.42 -1.87
N ALA A 568 -34.56 15.00 -0.79
CA ALA A 568 -35.03 13.86 0.02
C ALA A 568 -36.22 14.22 0.93
N LEU A 569 -36.42 15.51 1.21
CA LEU A 569 -37.38 16.03 2.20
C LEU A 569 -38.87 15.79 1.84
N ALA A 570 -39.19 15.42 0.60
CA ALA A 570 -40.56 15.31 0.11
C ALA A 570 -41.15 13.89 0.08
N MET A 571 -40.35 12.82 0.28
CA MET A 571 -40.79 11.44 0.01
C MET A 571 -40.88 10.49 1.22
N ILE A 572 -40.50 10.92 2.42
CA ILE A 572 -40.51 10.08 3.65
C ILE A 572 -41.46 10.69 4.72
N LEU A 573 -42.41 11.53 4.30
CA LEU A 573 -43.22 12.34 5.21
C LEU A 573 -44.11 11.51 6.15
N GLY A 574 -43.92 11.72 7.45
CA GLY A 574 -44.87 11.42 8.52
C GLY A 574 -44.89 12.59 9.50
N GLU A 575 -45.83 13.53 9.33
CA GLU A 575 -45.90 14.73 10.16
C GLU A 575 -46.09 14.42 11.64
N THR A 576 -45.25 15.00 12.50
CA THR A 576 -45.49 14.96 13.95
C THR A 576 -46.30 16.18 14.41
N PRO A 577 -47.21 16.06 15.39
CA PRO A 577 -48.01 17.20 15.90
C PRO A 577 -47.15 18.37 16.41
N PHE A 578 -45.94 18.08 16.89
CA PHE A 578 -44.98 19.08 17.37
C PHE A 578 -44.52 20.04 16.25
N GLN A 579 -44.30 19.52 15.03
CA GLN A 579 -43.94 20.35 13.88
C GLN A 579 -45.10 21.24 13.40
N ARG A 580 -46.35 20.77 13.54
CA ARG A 580 -47.53 21.61 13.29
C ARG A 580 -47.65 22.79 14.26
N HIS A 581 -47.23 22.59 15.51
CA HIS A 581 -47.19 23.67 16.51
C HIS A 581 -46.03 24.65 16.26
N LEU A 582 -44.86 24.16 15.85
CA LEU A 582 -43.71 25.00 15.46
C LEU A 582 -43.96 25.82 14.19
N LEU A 583 -44.66 25.27 13.19
CA LEU A 583 -45.06 26.01 11.98
C LEU A 583 -46.16 27.03 12.25
N ALA A 584 -47.08 26.75 13.18
CA ALA A 584 -48.03 27.75 13.66
C ALA A 584 -47.30 28.90 14.38
N LEU A 585 -46.36 28.57 15.28
CA LEU A 585 -45.51 29.54 15.97
C LEU A 585 -44.62 30.36 15.02
N SER A 586 -44.05 29.76 13.96
CA SER A 586 -43.23 30.52 13.00
C SER A 586 -44.10 31.44 12.13
N ALA A 587 -45.28 31.00 11.71
CA ALA A 587 -46.24 31.84 10.99
C ALA A 587 -46.79 32.99 11.86
N GLU A 588 -47.00 32.75 13.16
CA GLU A 588 -47.41 33.77 14.11
C GLU A 588 -46.26 34.75 14.44
N TYR A 589 -45.02 34.26 14.50
CA TYR A 589 -43.82 35.09 14.65
C TYR A 589 -43.52 35.95 13.41
N GLU A 590 -43.66 35.40 12.20
CA GLU A 590 -43.55 36.17 10.95
C GLU A 590 -44.66 37.23 10.83
N ARG A 591 -45.89 36.90 11.26
CA ARG A 591 -46.99 37.87 11.32
C ARG A 591 -46.72 39.00 12.31
N LEU A 592 -46.23 38.69 13.51
CA LEU A 592 -45.81 39.68 14.51
C LEU A 592 -44.61 40.52 14.04
N ALA A 593 -43.66 39.91 13.32
CA ALA A 593 -42.51 40.62 12.74
C ALA A 593 -42.88 41.53 11.55
N LEU A 594 -44.00 41.25 10.88
CA LEU A 594 -44.57 42.09 9.81
C LEU A 594 -45.45 43.22 10.34
N GLU A 595 -46.17 43.03 11.45
CA GLU A 595 -47.02 44.07 12.06
C GLU A 595 -46.21 45.12 12.85
N ASN A 596 -45.05 44.77 13.40
CA ASN A 596 -44.29 45.66 14.30
C ASN A 596 -43.39 46.68 13.56
N THR A 597 -44.03 47.59 12.83
CA THR A 597 -43.39 48.62 11.99
C THR A 597 -42.77 49.78 12.79
N GLU A 598 -43.09 49.91 14.09
CA GLU A 598 -42.57 50.99 14.95
C GLU A 598 -41.16 50.71 15.49
N LEU A 599 -40.82 49.45 15.83
CA LEU A 599 -39.49 49.10 16.34
C LEU A 599 -38.35 49.31 15.35
N LYS A 600 -38.62 49.32 14.03
CA LYS A 600 -37.63 49.70 13.00
C LYS A 600 -37.40 51.21 12.90
N ARG A 601 -38.26 52.05 13.48
CA ARG A 601 -38.09 53.52 13.48
C ARG A 601 -37.30 54.05 14.68
N GLU A 602 -37.31 53.35 15.81
CA GLU A 602 -36.55 53.79 17.00
C GLU A 602 -35.04 53.51 16.89
N MET A 603 -34.61 52.47 16.17
CA MET A 603 -33.19 52.06 16.13
C MET A 603 -32.29 52.83 15.14
N GLN A 604 -32.80 53.84 14.42
CA GLN A 604 -31.98 54.68 13.51
C GLN A 604 -31.90 56.16 13.94
N GLY A 605 -32.23 56.46 15.20
CA GLY A 605 -32.26 57.81 15.75
C GLY A 605 -31.16 58.14 16.77
N THR A 606 -30.15 58.91 16.34
CA THR A 606 -29.32 59.82 17.17
C THR A 606 -28.38 59.27 18.26
N GLN A 607 -27.17 59.84 18.28
CA GLN A 607 -26.19 59.78 19.36
C GLN A 607 -26.73 60.41 20.65
N LEU A 608 -26.33 59.91 21.84
CA LEU A 608 -26.04 60.81 22.97
C LEU A 608 -24.98 60.28 23.94
N PHE A 609 -24.21 61.23 24.46
CA PHE A 609 -23.03 61.11 25.33
C PHE A 609 -23.34 60.77 26.81
N HIS A 610 -22.40 60.05 27.43
CA HIS A 610 -21.85 60.24 28.80
C HIS A 610 -22.72 60.72 29.98
N ARG A 611 -22.59 60.00 31.11
CA ARG A 611 -22.17 60.54 32.44
C ARG A 611 -21.92 59.39 33.44
N LEU A 612 -21.04 59.47 34.46
CA LEU A 612 -19.65 59.96 34.63
C LEU A 612 -19.26 59.70 36.12
N ARG A 613 -17.96 59.44 36.40
CA ARG A 613 -17.20 59.68 37.67
C ARG A 613 -17.72 59.13 39.01
N HIS A 614 -16.86 58.45 39.76
CA HIS A 614 -15.76 59.02 40.58
C HIS A 614 -14.58 58.02 40.54
N GLU A 615 -13.34 58.42 40.25
CA GLU A 615 -12.31 59.07 41.10
C GLU A 615 -11.69 58.13 42.17
N ASP A 616 -10.37 58.10 42.43
CA ASP A 616 -9.19 58.58 41.66
C ASP A 616 -7.87 58.03 42.28
N HIS A 617 -6.71 58.44 41.74
CA HIS A 617 -5.32 58.35 42.27
C HIS A 617 -4.57 57.01 42.11
N ASP A 618 -3.29 56.96 41.68
CA ASP A 618 -2.31 57.99 41.25
C ASP A 618 -1.13 57.25 40.51
N ALA A 619 -0.28 57.83 39.64
CA ALA A 619 -0.25 59.14 38.99
C ALA A 619 0.46 59.10 37.57
N PRO A 620 1.57 59.82 37.19
CA PRO A 620 1.57 60.48 35.86
C PRO A 620 2.90 60.38 35.03
N PRO A 621 3.08 61.11 33.89
CA PRO A 621 2.20 61.19 32.71
C PRO A 621 2.92 61.26 31.32
N LEU A 622 2.10 61.22 30.26
CA LEU A 622 2.22 61.94 28.96
C LEU A 622 3.12 61.42 27.80
N GLN A 623 2.60 61.71 26.59
CA GLN A 623 3.04 61.35 25.23
C GLN A 623 3.74 62.56 24.53
N PRO A 624 3.84 62.69 23.18
CA PRO A 624 4.07 61.73 22.07
C PRO A 624 5.23 62.18 21.10
N VAL A 625 5.29 61.57 19.91
CA VAL A 625 5.77 62.10 18.60
C VAL A 625 7.17 61.64 18.10
N THR A 626 7.16 61.32 16.80
CA THR A 626 8.24 60.91 15.88
C THR A 626 9.36 61.94 15.67
N ALA A 627 10.60 61.46 15.44
CA ALA A 627 11.32 61.57 14.13
C ALA A 627 12.87 61.66 14.22
N TYR A 628 13.52 60.89 13.33
CA TYR A 628 14.74 61.22 12.55
C TYR A 628 16.14 61.47 13.21
N VAL A 629 17.02 60.50 12.93
CA VAL A 629 18.33 60.64 12.23
C VAL A 629 19.63 61.04 12.98
N ALA A 630 20.66 60.19 12.75
CA ALA A 630 22.13 60.44 12.78
C ALA A 630 22.79 60.79 14.14
N THR A 631 24.06 60.47 14.44
CA THR A 631 25.12 59.73 13.70
C THR A 631 26.21 59.20 14.66
N ALA A 632 26.70 58.00 14.37
CA ALA A 632 28.11 57.58 14.24
C ALA A 632 29.16 57.68 15.39
N SER A 633 29.92 56.57 15.54
CA SER A 633 31.35 56.47 15.92
C SER A 633 31.79 56.91 17.34
N THR A 634 32.80 56.34 18.01
CA THR A 634 33.91 55.45 17.57
C THR A 634 34.44 54.56 18.71
N SER A 635 35.01 53.41 18.35
CA SER A 635 36.04 52.57 19.00
C SER A 635 36.72 53.01 20.33
N LEU A 636 37.00 52.02 21.21
CA LEU A 636 38.40 51.59 21.45
C LEU A 636 38.54 50.15 22.00
N SER A 637 39.77 49.66 21.93
CA SER A 637 40.36 48.35 22.27
C SER A 637 40.69 48.20 23.78
N LEU A 638 41.33 47.15 24.34
CA LEU A 638 42.17 46.02 23.85
C LEU A 638 42.27 44.92 24.94
N ASP A 639 43.00 43.83 24.63
CA ASP A 639 43.85 42.97 25.49
C ASP A 639 43.52 41.46 25.64
N LEU A 640 44.59 40.67 25.47
CA LEU A 640 44.73 39.22 25.59
C LEU A 640 45.87 38.91 26.59
N PRO A 641 45.91 37.70 27.16
CA PRO A 641 47.09 36.86 26.88
C PRO A 641 46.82 35.35 26.72
N GLY A 642 47.42 34.77 25.66
CA GLY A 642 48.49 33.74 25.65
C GLY A 642 48.42 32.43 26.49
N THR A 643 49.08 31.32 26.11
CA THR A 643 49.93 30.97 24.93
C THR A 643 50.27 29.45 24.91
N VAL A 644 51.09 28.99 23.93
CA VAL A 644 51.81 27.67 23.80
C VAL A 644 51.13 26.66 22.83
N ARG A 645 51.42 26.70 21.52
CA ARG A 645 52.57 26.15 20.69
C ARG A 645 52.26 24.74 20.14
N ASN A 646 52.11 24.54 18.83
CA ASN A 646 53.09 24.55 17.70
C ASN A 646 53.85 23.21 17.57
N GLU A 647 53.90 22.62 16.37
CA GLU A 647 55.00 22.80 15.40
C GLU A 647 54.81 21.93 14.12
N TRP A 648 54.93 22.51 12.91
CA TRP A 648 55.81 22.11 11.77
C TRP A 648 55.40 22.77 10.42
N ILE A 649 56.42 23.19 9.66
CA ILE A 649 56.40 23.84 8.33
C ILE A 649 57.41 23.07 7.43
N PRO A 650 57.41 23.15 6.07
CA PRO A 650 58.04 24.26 5.30
C PRO A 650 57.24 24.68 4.03
N ASN A 651 57.08 25.96 3.63
CA ASN A 651 58.01 27.05 3.19
C ASN A 651 58.48 27.02 1.71
N ALA A 652 58.14 28.07 0.95
CA ALA A 652 58.86 28.74 -0.19
C ALA A 652 57.86 29.39 -1.21
N LEU A 653 58.11 30.48 -1.96
CA LEU A 653 59.12 31.57 -1.96
C LEU A 653 58.62 32.78 -2.81
N LYS A 654 59.00 33.98 -2.36
CA LYS A 654 59.32 35.30 -2.99
C LYS A 654 59.21 35.61 -4.52
N GLU A 655 58.64 36.81 -4.76
CA GLU A 655 59.13 38.03 -5.50
C GLU A 655 59.44 38.10 -7.02
N GLU A 656 59.23 39.33 -7.56
CA GLU A 656 59.58 39.95 -8.88
C GLU A 656 58.83 39.47 -10.16
N GLY A 657 58.42 40.33 -11.12
CA GLY A 657 58.47 41.80 -11.23
C GLY A 657 57.89 42.37 -12.57
N CYS A 658 57.95 43.70 -12.74
CA CYS A 658 57.71 44.52 -13.97
C CYS A 658 56.28 44.84 -14.50
N ASP A 659 55.82 46.05 -14.14
CA ASP A 659 55.50 47.24 -14.99
C ASP A 659 55.30 47.14 -16.54
N LYS A 660 54.69 48.11 -17.30
CA LYS A 660 53.74 49.25 -17.15
C LYS A 660 53.73 50.09 -18.48
N VAL A 661 52.77 51.04 -18.69
CA VAL A 661 52.84 52.23 -19.63
C VAL A 661 52.52 51.96 -21.15
N PRO A 662 51.86 52.85 -21.96
CA PRO A 662 50.62 53.65 -21.74
C PRO A 662 49.74 53.96 -23.02
N ASN A 663 48.68 54.76 -22.83
CA ASN A 663 48.10 55.84 -23.68
C ASN A 663 48.28 55.92 -25.23
N GLY A 664 47.17 56.20 -25.95
CA GLY A 664 47.22 56.83 -27.27
C GLY A 664 45.87 57.02 -28.01
N SER A 665 45.21 58.16 -27.85
CA SER A 665 44.15 58.66 -28.78
C SER A 665 44.79 59.42 -29.98
N PRO A 666 44.09 59.94 -31.03
CA PRO A 666 42.63 60.03 -31.27
C PRO A 666 42.13 59.93 -32.76
N ARG A 667 40.83 60.23 -32.98
CA ARG A 667 40.26 61.14 -34.03
C ARG A 667 39.70 60.64 -35.40
N ARG A 668 38.56 61.31 -35.74
CA ARG A 668 37.98 61.73 -37.06
C ARG A 668 37.06 60.74 -37.81
N ILE A 669 35.75 61.06 -37.94
CA ILE A 669 35.02 62.02 -38.82
C ILE A 669 34.60 61.39 -40.16
N GLY A 670 33.29 61.36 -40.42
CA GLY A 670 32.67 61.15 -41.72
C GLY A 670 31.19 61.54 -41.64
N SER A 671 30.72 62.44 -42.52
CA SER A 671 29.40 63.08 -42.42
C SER A 671 28.54 62.87 -43.67
N LYS A 672 27.21 62.96 -43.53
CA LYS A 672 26.38 64.00 -44.18
C LYS A 672 24.90 63.95 -43.78
N SER A 673 24.25 65.10 -43.95
CA SER A 673 22.89 65.43 -43.52
C SER A 673 21.86 65.36 -44.67
N GLY A 674 20.57 65.20 -44.34
CA GLY A 674 19.46 65.19 -45.30
C GLY A 674 18.10 65.55 -44.67
N ALA A 675 17.82 66.86 -44.60
CA ALA A 675 16.56 67.55 -44.29
C ALA A 675 15.25 66.77 -43.93
N SER A 676 14.86 66.88 -42.65
CA SER A 676 13.52 67.26 -42.14
C SER A 676 12.22 67.05 -42.98
N LYS A 677 11.22 66.40 -42.34
CA LYS A 677 9.83 66.93 -42.27
C LYS A 677 9.07 66.41 -41.02
N LEU A 678 7.97 67.07 -40.67
CA LEU A 678 7.38 67.13 -39.31
C LEU A 678 6.65 65.87 -38.80
N LYS A 679 6.83 65.63 -37.50
CA LYS A 679 5.91 65.03 -36.48
C LYS A 679 4.52 64.54 -36.93
N ARG A 680 4.21 63.27 -36.57
CA ARG A 680 3.17 62.95 -35.56
C ARG A 680 3.44 61.57 -34.92
N GLN A 681 2.93 61.36 -33.69
CA GLN A 681 3.28 60.23 -32.81
C GLN A 681 2.45 58.95 -33.06
N ASN A 682 3.09 57.82 -32.74
CA ASN A 682 2.57 56.53 -32.23
C ASN A 682 1.12 56.13 -32.57
N THR A 683 0.96 55.00 -33.27
CA THR A 683 0.87 53.65 -32.67
C THR A 683 0.71 52.59 -33.77
N GLY A 684 1.28 51.39 -33.60
CA GLY A 684 0.92 50.23 -34.42
C GLY A 684 2.05 49.25 -34.83
N SER A 685 1.86 47.99 -34.45
CA SER A 685 2.36 46.76 -35.11
C SER A 685 3.87 46.52 -35.23
N LEU A 686 4.41 45.73 -34.31
CA LEU A 686 5.63 44.93 -34.54
C LEU A 686 5.23 43.67 -35.34
N ASN A 687 5.91 43.42 -36.45
CA ASN A 687 5.57 42.32 -37.37
C ASN A 687 6.15 40.98 -36.92
N LYS A 688 5.43 39.91 -37.30
CA LYS A 688 5.83 38.51 -37.15
C LYS A 688 7.21 38.21 -37.76
N VAL A 689 7.95 37.35 -37.08
CA VAL A 689 9.00 36.49 -37.67
C VAL A 689 8.41 35.08 -37.74
N PRO A 690 8.52 34.34 -38.87
CA PRO A 690 8.05 32.97 -38.95
C PRO A 690 9.00 32.03 -38.17
N ILE A 691 8.42 31.05 -37.48
CA ILE A 691 9.14 29.97 -36.82
C ILE A 691 9.08 28.77 -37.75
N ASP A 692 10.24 28.33 -38.25
CA ASP A 692 10.38 27.03 -38.93
C ASP A 692 10.53 25.95 -37.84
N GLU A 693 9.46 25.20 -37.58
CA GLU A 693 9.36 24.31 -36.41
C GLU A 693 9.72 22.83 -36.71
N GLU A 694 10.06 22.50 -37.97
CA GLU A 694 10.20 21.11 -38.45
C GLU A 694 11.59 20.46 -38.28
N GLU A 695 12.66 21.18 -37.95
CA GLU A 695 14.04 20.63 -38.03
C GLU A 695 14.61 20.06 -36.70
N SER A 696 13.87 20.14 -35.58
CA SER A 696 14.41 19.79 -34.25
C SER A 696 14.07 18.39 -33.71
N GLU A 697 12.95 17.77 -34.11
CA GLU A 697 12.55 16.45 -33.56
C GLU A 697 13.36 15.27 -34.14
N ASP A 698 13.75 15.34 -35.43
CA ASP A 698 14.30 14.20 -36.16
C ASP A 698 15.69 13.75 -35.64
N ASN A 699 16.55 14.71 -35.25
CA ASN A 699 17.86 14.44 -34.66
C ASN A 699 17.77 13.64 -33.34
N SER A 700 16.74 13.88 -32.52
CA SER A 700 16.58 13.19 -31.23
C SER A 700 16.24 11.71 -31.41
N THR A 701 15.38 11.40 -32.39
CA THR A 701 14.95 10.04 -32.72
C THR A 701 16.07 9.23 -33.36
N PHE A 702 16.83 9.86 -34.27
CA PHE A 702 18.00 9.23 -34.91
C PHE A 702 19.10 8.87 -33.90
N LEU A 703 19.41 9.76 -32.94
CA LEU A 703 20.38 9.50 -31.88
C LEU A 703 19.93 8.38 -30.93
N LEU A 704 18.62 8.27 -30.64
CA LEU A 704 18.07 7.18 -29.83
C LEU A 704 18.23 5.81 -30.53
N LEU A 705 17.94 5.74 -31.83
CA LEU A 705 18.09 4.53 -32.64
C LEU A 705 19.57 4.06 -32.70
N LEU A 706 20.50 5.01 -32.78
CA LEU A 706 21.96 4.78 -32.80
C LEU A 706 22.53 4.12 -31.54
N ASP A 707 21.83 4.17 -30.41
CA ASP A 707 22.21 3.47 -29.19
C ASP A 707 21.34 2.22 -28.93
N VAL A 708 20.02 2.27 -29.17
CA VAL A 708 19.11 1.14 -28.89
C VAL A 708 19.39 -0.09 -29.78
N ILE A 709 19.68 0.09 -31.07
CA ILE A 709 19.89 -1.04 -31.99
C ILE A 709 21.16 -1.83 -31.62
N PRO A 710 22.34 -1.20 -31.40
CA PRO A 710 23.53 -1.92 -30.92
C PRO A 710 23.32 -2.65 -29.59
N ALA A 711 22.54 -2.09 -28.66
CA ALA A 711 22.25 -2.74 -27.37
C ALA A 711 21.54 -4.09 -27.55
N CYS A 712 20.53 -4.15 -28.44
CA CYS A 712 19.83 -5.38 -28.76
C CYS A 712 20.76 -6.44 -29.39
N VAL A 713 21.66 -6.00 -30.28
CA VAL A 713 22.65 -6.88 -30.93
C VAL A 713 23.70 -7.40 -29.94
N ILE A 714 24.10 -6.61 -28.93
CA ILE A 714 25.00 -7.05 -27.85
C ILE A 714 24.38 -8.18 -27.02
N VAL A 715 23.11 -8.04 -26.63
CA VAL A 715 22.38 -9.08 -25.86
C VAL A 715 22.23 -10.36 -26.69
N LEU A 716 21.87 -10.23 -27.97
CA LEU A 716 21.76 -11.38 -28.88
C LEU A 716 23.11 -12.09 -29.09
N SER A 717 24.19 -11.33 -29.27
CA SER A 717 25.56 -11.86 -29.39
C SER A 717 26.00 -12.60 -28.13
N ALA A 718 25.69 -12.08 -26.93
CA ALA A 718 25.99 -12.74 -25.67
C ALA A 718 25.19 -14.05 -25.47
N ALA A 719 23.90 -14.07 -25.82
CA ALA A 719 23.06 -15.27 -25.73
C ALA A 719 23.56 -16.37 -26.69
N ILE A 720 23.92 -16.00 -27.92
CA ILE A 720 24.49 -16.93 -28.91
C ILE A 720 25.86 -17.45 -28.47
N ALA A 721 26.71 -16.60 -27.89
CA ALA A 721 27.98 -17.03 -27.32
C ALA A 721 27.79 -18.11 -26.24
N GLY A 722 26.82 -17.93 -25.33
CA GLY A 722 26.44 -18.94 -24.34
C GLY A 722 25.97 -20.25 -24.97
N ILE A 723 25.02 -20.20 -25.91
CA ILE A 723 24.49 -21.41 -26.58
C ILE A 723 25.58 -22.15 -27.36
N SER A 724 26.50 -21.42 -28.01
CA SER A 724 27.61 -22.02 -28.75
C SER A 724 28.68 -22.70 -27.88
N ALA A 725 28.71 -22.41 -26.57
CA ALA A 725 29.61 -23.10 -25.63
C ALA A 725 29.15 -24.54 -25.36
N ASP A 726 27.83 -24.76 -25.30
CA ASP A 726 27.23 -26.07 -25.01
C ASP A 726 26.92 -26.88 -26.29
N ILE A 727 26.61 -26.23 -27.42
CA ILE A 727 26.14 -26.89 -28.65
C ILE A 727 27.18 -26.83 -29.78
N CYS A 728 27.91 -27.93 -29.98
CA CYS A 728 28.87 -28.14 -31.08
C CYS A 728 29.75 -26.90 -31.39
N PRO A 729 30.71 -26.54 -30.52
CA PRO A 729 31.43 -25.25 -30.57
C PRO A 729 32.27 -24.99 -31.83
N GLU A 730 32.49 -25.99 -32.68
CA GLU A 730 33.24 -25.86 -33.94
C GLU A 730 32.36 -25.72 -35.19
N HIS A 731 31.04 -25.80 -35.04
CA HIS A 731 30.09 -25.78 -36.16
C HIS A 731 30.19 -24.48 -36.97
N ALA A 732 30.24 -24.59 -38.31
CA ALA A 732 30.52 -23.47 -39.22
C ALA A 732 29.53 -22.30 -39.08
N VAL A 733 28.27 -22.57 -38.70
CA VAL A 733 27.25 -21.54 -38.47
C VAL A 733 27.66 -20.52 -37.40
N TRP A 734 28.31 -20.97 -36.32
CA TRP A 734 28.80 -20.07 -35.27
C TRP A 734 29.88 -19.12 -35.79
N LYS A 735 30.76 -19.60 -36.68
CA LYS A 735 31.79 -18.79 -37.34
C LYS A 735 31.17 -17.71 -38.24
N VAL A 736 30.12 -18.04 -38.99
CA VAL A 736 29.39 -17.09 -39.84
C VAL A 736 28.71 -15.99 -39.00
N LEU A 737 28.03 -16.37 -37.91
CA LEU A 737 27.38 -15.41 -37.01
C LEU A 737 28.38 -14.43 -36.36
N GLU A 738 29.55 -14.91 -35.94
CA GLU A 738 30.63 -14.06 -35.39
C GLU A 738 31.20 -13.07 -36.42
N ILE A 739 31.32 -13.47 -37.69
CA ILE A 739 31.66 -12.56 -38.79
C ILE A 739 30.58 -11.48 -38.92
N CYS A 740 29.29 -11.86 -38.95
CA CYS A 740 28.19 -10.91 -39.04
C CYS A 740 28.17 -9.89 -37.88
N PHE A 741 28.35 -10.34 -36.63
CA PHE A 741 28.41 -9.43 -35.48
C PHE A 741 29.64 -8.51 -35.53
N THR A 742 30.80 -9.03 -35.92
CA THR A 742 32.03 -8.22 -36.01
C THR A 742 31.91 -7.14 -37.09
N VAL A 743 31.32 -7.47 -38.25
CA VAL A 743 31.02 -6.50 -39.31
C VAL A 743 30.01 -5.44 -38.85
N PHE A 744 28.96 -5.84 -38.12
CA PHE A 744 27.96 -4.91 -37.58
C PHE A 744 28.59 -3.87 -36.64
N PHE A 745 29.38 -4.30 -35.64
CA PHE A 745 30.02 -3.38 -34.69
C PHE A 745 31.12 -2.53 -35.32
N MET A 746 31.79 -3.02 -36.37
CA MET A 746 32.70 -2.20 -37.17
C MET A 746 31.94 -1.10 -37.93
N GLY A 747 30.78 -1.43 -38.51
CA GLY A 747 29.87 -0.46 -39.13
C GLY A 747 29.35 0.60 -38.16
N GLU A 748 28.98 0.20 -36.93
CA GLU A 748 28.56 1.10 -35.85
C GLU A 748 29.63 2.18 -35.57
N ILE A 749 30.89 1.78 -35.39
CA ILE A 749 32.00 2.71 -35.11
C ILE A 749 32.23 3.67 -36.29
N VAL A 750 32.19 3.17 -37.54
CA VAL A 750 32.33 4.02 -38.74
C VAL A 750 31.19 5.02 -38.84
N MET A 751 29.95 4.61 -38.54
CA MET A 751 28.78 5.49 -38.53
C MET A 751 28.90 6.57 -37.44
N LYS A 752 29.24 6.18 -36.20
CA LYS A 752 29.42 7.13 -35.08
C LYS A 752 30.59 8.10 -35.34
N LEU A 753 31.69 7.66 -35.95
CA LEU A 753 32.80 8.53 -36.39
C LEU A 753 32.39 9.53 -37.49
N ARG A 754 31.41 9.19 -38.34
CA ARG A 754 30.87 10.09 -39.38
C ARG A 754 29.88 11.11 -38.81
N VAL A 755 29.06 10.72 -37.84
CA VAL A 755 28.04 11.58 -37.22
C VAL A 755 28.66 12.57 -36.24
N PHE A 756 29.49 12.10 -35.30
CA PHE A 756 30.09 12.96 -34.26
C PHE A 756 31.45 13.55 -34.67
N GLY A 757 32.06 13.08 -35.75
CA GLY A 757 33.39 13.50 -36.18
C GLY A 757 34.53 12.91 -35.34
N PHE A 758 35.70 12.78 -35.96
CA PHE A 758 36.84 12.04 -35.39
C PHE A 758 37.37 12.60 -34.06
N ARG A 759 37.41 13.93 -33.90
CA ARG A 759 37.91 14.56 -32.67
C ARG A 759 36.95 14.40 -31.49
N GLU A 760 35.64 14.56 -31.73
CA GLU A 760 34.64 14.53 -30.66
C GLU A 760 34.34 13.11 -30.21
N TYR A 761 34.29 12.15 -31.14
CA TYR A 761 34.13 10.73 -30.79
C TYR A 761 35.28 10.21 -29.90
N LEU A 762 36.52 10.65 -30.12
CA LEU A 762 37.71 10.16 -29.40
C LEU A 762 38.14 11.00 -28.19
N ARG A 763 37.62 12.23 -28.02
CA ARG A 763 37.99 13.14 -26.91
C ARG A 763 36.81 13.87 -26.25
N GLY A 764 35.57 13.61 -26.66
CA GLY A 764 34.35 14.16 -26.05
C GLY A 764 34.07 13.56 -24.67
N ALA A 765 32.92 13.93 -24.07
CA ALA A 765 32.56 13.57 -22.70
C ALA A 765 32.56 12.05 -22.43
N ASP A 766 32.24 11.23 -23.45
CA ASP A 766 32.16 9.77 -23.39
C ASP A 766 33.41 9.04 -23.92
N TRP A 767 34.55 9.72 -24.11
CA TRP A 767 35.75 9.17 -24.77
C TRP A 767 36.16 7.76 -24.30
N TYR A 768 36.03 7.48 -23.00
CA TYR A 768 36.38 6.20 -22.39
C TYR A 768 35.53 5.03 -22.91
N TRP A 769 34.25 5.25 -23.23
CA TRP A 769 33.42 4.27 -23.93
C TRP A 769 33.86 4.08 -25.37
N SER A 770 34.12 5.17 -26.11
CA SER A 770 34.59 5.10 -27.50
C SER A 770 35.89 4.28 -27.65
N TRP A 771 36.82 4.40 -26.69
CA TRP A 771 38.03 3.59 -26.65
C TRP A 771 37.78 2.14 -26.27
N PHE A 772 36.95 1.88 -25.26
CA PHE A 772 36.52 0.52 -24.91
C PHE A 772 35.87 -0.20 -26.10
N ASP A 773 35.08 0.54 -26.88
CA ASP A 773 34.36 0.06 -28.05
C ASP A 773 35.29 -0.33 -29.20
N ILE A 774 36.29 0.50 -29.49
CA ILE A 774 37.36 0.20 -30.45
C ILE A 774 38.14 -1.05 -30.01
N ILE A 775 38.53 -1.14 -28.74
CA ILE A 775 39.26 -2.29 -28.19
C ILE A 775 38.44 -3.58 -28.33
N CYS A 776 37.13 -3.53 -28.03
CA CYS A 776 36.23 -4.68 -28.15
C CYS A 776 36.01 -5.16 -29.60
N VAL A 777 36.17 -4.30 -30.60
CA VAL A 777 36.12 -4.67 -32.02
C VAL A 777 37.48 -5.21 -32.48
N VAL A 778 38.58 -4.56 -32.12
CA VAL A 778 39.96 -5.02 -32.43
C VAL A 778 40.22 -6.42 -31.86
N LEU A 779 39.86 -6.68 -30.60
CA LEU A 779 40.03 -8.01 -29.99
C LEU A 779 39.25 -9.11 -30.72
N ALA A 780 38.05 -8.82 -31.22
CA ALA A 780 37.27 -9.79 -32.00
C ALA A 780 37.83 -10.01 -33.41
N ILE A 781 38.40 -8.98 -34.04
CA ILE A 781 39.12 -9.13 -35.32
C ILE A 781 40.35 -10.02 -35.13
N VAL A 782 41.11 -9.83 -34.04
CA VAL A 782 42.27 -10.68 -33.70
C VAL A 782 41.84 -12.13 -33.44
N ASP A 783 40.81 -12.34 -32.62
CA ASP A 783 40.26 -13.66 -32.29
C ASP A 783 39.72 -14.40 -33.54
N LEU A 784 38.98 -13.69 -34.40
CA LEU A 784 38.53 -14.21 -35.69
C LEU A 784 39.71 -14.57 -36.61
N SER A 785 40.74 -13.73 -36.66
CA SER A 785 41.94 -13.96 -37.49
C SER A 785 42.74 -15.18 -37.00
N LEU A 786 42.91 -15.34 -35.69
CA LEU A 786 43.56 -16.52 -35.09
C LEU A 786 42.74 -17.80 -35.33
N THR A 787 41.40 -17.70 -35.26
CA THR A 787 40.48 -18.79 -35.58
C THR A 787 40.49 -19.18 -37.06
N TYR A 788 40.79 -18.25 -37.97
CA TYR A 788 40.90 -18.52 -39.40
C TYR A 788 42.28 -19.08 -39.79
N SER A 789 43.35 -18.61 -39.15
CA SER A 789 44.73 -19.06 -39.40
C SER A 789 45.04 -20.46 -38.87
N SER A 790 44.15 -21.05 -38.07
CA SER A 790 44.27 -22.39 -37.48
C SER A 790 43.42 -23.45 -38.22
N MET A 791 42.94 -23.14 -39.43
CA MET A 791 41.91 -23.93 -40.11
C MET A 791 42.48 -24.84 -41.21
N ASP A 792 42.58 -26.14 -40.92
CA ASP A 792 42.90 -27.17 -41.91
C ASP A 792 41.70 -27.43 -42.86
N PRO A 793 41.88 -27.52 -44.20
CA PRO A 793 40.76 -27.59 -45.14
C PRO A 793 39.93 -28.89 -45.13
N ALA A 794 40.34 -29.93 -44.38
CA ALA A 794 39.80 -31.28 -44.49
C ALA A 794 38.63 -31.60 -43.53
N ALA A 795 38.41 -30.81 -42.47
CA ALA A 795 37.41 -31.09 -41.44
C ALA A 795 36.00 -30.58 -41.82
N SER A 796 35.30 -31.33 -42.68
CA SER A 796 33.95 -30.96 -43.17
C SER A 796 32.87 -32.03 -42.97
N SER A 797 32.87 -32.74 -41.83
CA SER A 797 31.72 -33.58 -41.44
C SER A 797 31.62 -33.89 -39.94
N GLY A 798 30.54 -33.42 -39.31
CA GLY A 798 29.94 -34.02 -38.10
C GLY A 798 30.49 -33.56 -36.73
N CYS A 799 29.60 -33.37 -35.77
CA CYS A 799 29.98 -33.31 -34.35
C CYS A 799 30.30 -34.73 -33.86
N GLN A 800 31.58 -35.06 -33.68
CA GLN A 800 32.00 -36.23 -32.89
C GLN A 800 32.70 -35.75 -31.61
N ALA A 801 32.37 -36.40 -30.49
CA ALA A 801 33.01 -36.13 -29.21
C ALA A 801 34.48 -36.58 -29.25
N PRO A 802 35.40 -35.89 -28.54
CA PRO A 802 36.80 -36.32 -28.49
C PRO A 802 36.92 -37.67 -27.77
N GLN A 803 37.58 -38.65 -28.39
CA GLN A 803 38.11 -39.80 -27.66
C GLN A 803 39.35 -39.37 -26.88
N GLU A 804 39.49 -39.89 -25.67
CA GLU A 804 40.75 -39.83 -24.93
C GLU A 804 41.79 -40.71 -25.64
N SER A 805 42.86 -40.09 -26.14
CA SER A 805 44.10 -40.79 -26.49
C SER A 805 45.30 -40.01 -25.96
N SER A 806 46.22 -40.74 -25.32
CA SER A 806 47.27 -40.21 -24.46
C SER A 806 48.44 -39.53 -25.18
N SER A 807 49.20 -38.77 -24.39
CA SER A 807 50.65 -38.51 -24.54
C SER A 807 51.16 -37.81 -25.80
N THR A 808 51.34 -36.49 -25.72
CA THR A 808 52.64 -35.86 -26.03
C THR A 808 52.77 -34.50 -25.32
N GLU A 809 54.01 -34.07 -25.10
CA GLU A 809 54.35 -33.07 -24.09
C GLU A 809 54.21 -31.59 -24.55
N GLY A 810 53.83 -30.73 -23.62
CA GLY A 810 54.67 -29.56 -23.33
C GLY A 810 54.74 -28.39 -24.32
N SER A 811 53.72 -28.11 -25.13
CA SER A 811 53.63 -26.78 -25.81
C SER A 811 52.22 -26.34 -26.25
N ALA A 812 51.37 -27.24 -26.74
CA ALA A 812 50.06 -26.87 -27.32
C ALA A 812 48.96 -26.50 -26.31
N ALA A 813 49.06 -26.95 -25.05
CA ALA A 813 48.01 -26.77 -24.04
C ALA A 813 47.78 -25.29 -23.64
N GLY A 814 48.84 -24.46 -23.63
CA GLY A 814 48.73 -23.03 -23.33
C GLY A 814 48.01 -22.24 -24.42
N THR A 815 48.16 -22.66 -25.69
CA THR A 815 47.54 -22.01 -26.84
C THR A 815 46.03 -22.26 -26.89
N LEU A 816 45.58 -23.47 -26.54
CA LEU A 816 44.14 -23.79 -26.53
C LEU A 816 43.40 -23.15 -25.35
N GLY A 817 44.06 -23.00 -24.19
CA GLY A 817 43.51 -22.29 -23.02
C GLY A 817 43.39 -20.77 -23.24
N SER A 818 44.39 -20.15 -23.85
CA SER A 818 44.38 -18.72 -24.15
C SER A 818 43.33 -18.35 -25.21
N LEU A 819 43.11 -19.19 -26.24
CA LEU A 819 42.00 -19.01 -27.19
C LEU A 819 40.61 -19.10 -26.52
N LYS A 820 40.43 -19.93 -25.48
CA LYS A 820 39.19 -19.93 -24.68
C LYS A 820 39.00 -18.65 -23.85
N MET A 821 40.09 -18.05 -23.35
CA MET A 821 40.01 -16.75 -22.67
C MET A 821 39.67 -15.59 -23.62
N LEU A 822 40.19 -15.58 -24.86
CA LEU A 822 39.77 -14.58 -25.86
C LEU A 822 38.27 -14.69 -26.21
N LYS A 823 37.73 -15.91 -26.32
CA LYS A 823 36.27 -16.13 -26.49
C LYS A 823 35.46 -15.56 -25.33
N LEU A 824 35.93 -15.68 -24.09
CA LEU A 824 35.27 -15.09 -22.91
C LEU A 824 35.33 -13.55 -22.90
N ALA A 825 36.38 -12.94 -23.46
CA ALA A 825 36.47 -11.48 -23.57
C ALA A 825 35.34 -10.86 -24.42
N ARG A 826 34.68 -11.64 -25.29
CA ARG A 826 33.49 -11.22 -26.06
C ARG A 826 32.33 -10.81 -25.16
N LEU A 827 32.15 -11.47 -24.00
CA LEU A 827 31.12 -11.13 -23.00
C LEU A 827 31.38 -9.77 -22.34
N GLY A 828 32.61 -9.25 -22.40
CA GLY A 828 32.94 -7.89 -21.96
C GLY A 828 32.11 -6.81 -22.66
N ARG A 829 31.58 -7.08 -23.86
CA ARG A 829 30.67 -6.17 -24.58
C ARG A 829 29.37 -5.87 -23.81
N ILE A 830 28.92 -6.76 -22.92
CA ILE A 830 27.76 -6.52 -22.04
C ILE A 830 27.98 -5.28 -21.15
N VAL A 831 29.23 -4.95 -20.80
CA VAL A 831 29.57 -3.76 -20.02
C VAL A 831 29.14 -2.46 -20.71
N ARG A 832 29.05 -2.43 -22.06
CA ARG A 832 28.48 -1.29 -22.81
C ARG A 832 27.05 -0.96 -22.39
N LEU A 833 26.25 -1.94 -21.94
CA LEU A 833 24.88 -1.69 -21.49
C LEU A 833 24.85 -0.75 -20.27
N LEU A 834 25.91 -0.71 -19.46
CA LEU A 834 26.04 0.25 -18.34
C LEU A 834 26.16 1.73 -18.78
N LYS A 835 26.18 2.01 -20.09
CA LYS A 835 26.06 3.37 -20.63
C LYS A 835 24.61 3.90 -20.55
N PHE A 836 23.60 3.04 -20.64
CA PHE A 836 22.19 3.50 -20.64
C PHE A 836 21.75 4.04 -19.29
N LYS A 837 20.86 5.05 -19.31
CA LYS A 837 20.29 5.65 -18.10
C LYS A 837 19.62 4.62 -17.18
N ILE A 838 19.01 3.57 -17.74
CA ILE A 838 18.34 2.48 -17.00
C ILE A 838 19.30 1.69 -16.08
N PHE A 839 20.62 1.77 -16.31
CA PHE A 839 21.64 1.13 -15.48
C PHE A 839 22.46 2.14 -14.64
N GLN A 840 22.01 3.38 -14.48
CA GLN A 840 22.71 4.37 -13.64
C GLN A 840 22.87 3.90 -12.18
N GLU A 841 21.81 3.32 -11.59
CA GLU A 841 21.89 2.74 -10.23
C GLU A 841 22.87 1.57 -10.16
N LEU A 842 22.86 0.66 -11.14
CA LEU A 842 23.81 -0.43 -11.23
C LEU A 842 25.26 0.08 -11.39
N LYS A 843 25.48 1.15 -12.17
CA LYS A 843 26.77 1.82 -12.32
C LYS A 843 27.25 2.47 -11.02
N LEU A 844 26.34 3.10 -10.26
CA LEU A 844 26.66 3.67 -8.93
C LEU A 844 26.99 2.57 -7.93
N MET A 845 26.24 1.47 -7.90
CA MET A 845 26.51 0.30 -7.05
C MET A 845 27.86 -0.35 -7.37
N ILE A 846 28.15 -0.61 -8.65
CA ILE A 846 29.44 -1.16 -9.10
C ILE A 846 30.60 -0.23 -8.67
N GLN A 847 30.45 1.08 -8.84
CA GLN A 847 31.46 2.05 -8.40
C GLN A 847 31.60 2.10 -6.87
N GLY A 848 30.52 1.88 -6.11
CA GLY A 848 30.57 1.68 -4.66
C GLY A 848 31.40 0.46 -4.28
N VAL A 849 31.18 -0.69 -4.93
CA VAL A 849 31.96 -1.92 -4.71
C VAL A 849 33.44 -1.71 -5.04
N PHE A 850 33.78 -1.08 -6.17
CA PHE A 850 35.17 -0.74 -6.50
C PHE A 850 35.82 0.20 -5.47
N THR A 851 35.05 1.10 -4.85
CA THR A 851 35.54 1.96 -3.76
C THR A 851 35.81 1.14 -2.49
N GLY A 852 34.96 0.15 -2.19
CA GLY A 852 35.12 -0.78 -1.08
C GLY A 852 36.26 -1.80 -1.23
N LEU A 853 36.75 -2.06 -2.45
CA LEU A 853 37.83 -3.06 -2.68
C LEU A 853 39.10 -2.79 -1.88
N ARG A 854 39.46 -1.53 -1.61
CA ARG A 854 40.64 -1.21 -0.79
C ARG A 854 40.49 -1.71 0.65
N VAL A 855 39.27 -1.66 1.20
CA VAL A 855 38.95 -2.15 2.54
C VAL A 855 38.89 -3.67 2.53
N LEU A 856 38.24 -4.26 1.53
CA LEU A 856 38.19 -5.71 1.34
C LEU A 856 39.60 -6.33 1.20
N PHE A 857 40.52 -5.67 0.49
CA PHE A 857 41.91 -6.10 0.37
C PHE A 857 42.60 -6.20 1.73
N TRP A 858 42.51 -5.17 2.58
CA TRP A 858 43.11 -5.20 3.92
C TRP A 858 42.41 -6.21 4.85
N ALA A 859 41.10 -6.39 4.71
CA ALA A 859 40.35 -7.43 5.43
C ALA A 859 40.81 -8.85 5.03
N VAL A 860 41.06 -9.10 3.74
CA VAL A 860 41.65 -10.36 3.25
C VAL A 860 43.06 -10.56 3.77
N VAL A 861 43.91 -9.52 3.79
CA VAL A 861 45.26 -9.59 4.37
C VAL A 861 45.20 -9.95 5.87
N LEU A 862 44.29 -9.34 6.63
CA LEU A 862 44.07 -9.67 8.04
C LEU A 862 43.58 -11.11 8.24
N LEU A 863 42.61 -11.56 7.43
CA LEU A 863 42.07 -12.92 7.48
C LEU A 863 43.15 -13.96 7.14
N VAL A 864 43.96 -13.72 6.11
CA VAL A 864 45.09 -14.58 5.72
C VAL A 864 46.15 -14.62 6.84
N GLY A 865 46.43 -13.50 7.50
CA GLY A 865 47.32 -13.47 8.66
C GLY A 865 46.80 -14.31 9.85
N CYS A 866 45.50 -14.22 10.15
CA CYS A 866 44.87 -15.03 11.18
C CYS A 866 44.85 -16.53 10.80
N MET A 867 44.52 -16.85 9.55
CA MET A 867 44.54 -18.23 9.04
C MET A 867 45.96 -18.81 9.03
N TYR A 868 46.99 -18.01 8.73
CA TYR A 868 48.39 -18.44 8.80
C TYR A 868 48.80 -18.81 10.23
N LEU A 869 48.47 -17.95 11.21
CA LEU A 869 48.72 -18.23 12.62
C LEU A 869 48.01 -19.52 13.08
N LEU A 870 46.73 -19.68 12.74
CA LEU A 870 45.95 -20.88 13.08
C LEU A 870 46.44 -22.12 12.33
N GLY A 871 46.93 -21.98 11.09
CA GLY A 871 47.56 -23.04 10.32
C GLY A 871 48.85 -23.53 10.97
N VAL A 872 49.74 -22.62 11.39
CA VAL A 872 50.98 -22.96 12.13
C VAL A 872 50.67 -23.62 13.47
N ILE A 873 49.70 -23.10 14.24
CA ILE A 873 49.28 -23.70 15.52
C ILE A 873 48.72 -25.11 15.28
N SER A 874 47.80 -25.28 14.32
CA SER A 874 47.18 -26.56 14.02
C SER A 874 48.18 -27.58 13.48
N ARG A 875 49.10 -27.14 12.61
CA ARG A 875 50.25 -27.92 12.14
C ARG A 875 51.17 -28.39 13.27
N THR A 876 51.26 -27.64 14.35
CA THR A 876 52.10 -27.99 15.51
C THR A 876 51.37 -28.95 16.46
N LEU A 877 50.07 -28.75 16.69
CA LEU A 877 49.27 -29.54 17.64
C LEU A 877 48.71 -30.86 17.06
N PHE A 878 48.50 -30.92 15.75
CA PHE A 878 47.80 -32.01 15.06
C PHE A 878 48.62 -32.63 13.92
N TRP A 879 49.96 -32.54 13.98
CA TRP A 879 50.88 -33.06 12.96
C TRP A 879 50.71 -34.56 12.64
N GLU A 880 50.07 -35.32 13.53
CA GLU A 880 49.74 -36.74 13.39
C GLU A 880 48.64 -37.03 12.36
N PHE A 881 47.92 -35.99 11.89
CA PHE A 881 46.80 -36.08 10.96
C PHE A 881 47.17 -35.60 9.56
N GLU A 882 46.70 -36.30 8.52
CA GLU A 882 47.01 -36.00 7.12
C GLU A 882 46.54 -34.59 6.71
N GLU A 883 45.43 -34.13 7.29
CA GLU A 883 44.82 -32.81 7.08
C GLU A 883 45.69 -31.63 7.58
N PHE A 884 46.75 -31.91 8.35
CA PHE A 884 47.65 -30.94 8.96
C PHE A 884 49.13 -31.30 8.73
N THR A 885 49.47 -31.89 7.58
CA THR A 885 50.85 -32.34 7.22
C THR A 885 51.82 -31.20 6.91
N ASP A 886 51.36 -30.10 6.32
CA ASP A 886 52.12 -28.87 6.08
C ASP A 886 51.30 -27.61 6.42
N VAL A 887 51.94 -26.44 6.42
CA VAL A 887 51.27 -25.17 6.78
C VAL A 887 50.18 -24.78 5.77
N PRO A 888 50.38 -24.85 4.43
CA PRO A 888 49.30 -24.59 3.47
C PRO A 888 48.07 -25.48 3.65
N SER A 889 48.26 -26.79 3.87
CA SER A 889 47.17 -27.74 4.11
C SER A 889 46.48 -27.45 5.42
N ALA A 890 47.23 -27.18 6.50
CA ALA A 890 46.66 -26.79 7.79
C ALA A 890 45.87 -25.47 7.72
N MET A 891 46.33 -24.49 6.94
CA MET A 891 45.60 -23.24 6.67
C MET A 891 44.31 -23.50 5.90
N PHE A 892 44.34 -24.35 4.88
CA PHE A 892 43.17 -24.69 4.06
C PHE A 892 42.14 -25.50 4.85
N THR A 893 42.58 -26.49 5.64
CA THR A 893 41.74 -27.25 6.57
C THR A 893 41.11 -26.33 7.62
N ALA A 894 41.86 -25.41 8.22
CA ALA A 894 41.33 -24.40 9.14
C ALA A 894 40.27 -23.52 8.45
N PHE A 895 40.57 -22.98 7.26
CA PHE A 895 39.64 -22.15 6.50
C PHE A 895 38.32 -22.87 6.18
N ARG A 896 38.38 -24.12 5.69
CA ARG A 896 37.20 -24.97 5.50
C ARG A 896 36.41 -25.17 6.80
N CYS A 897 37.11 -25.38 7.92
CA CYS A 897 36.46 -25.58 9.22
C CYS A 897 35.85 -24.31 9.86
N PHE A 898 36.10 -23.12 9.30
CA PHE A 898 35.45 -21.85 9.70
C PHE A 898 34.45 -21.31 8.67
N THR A 899 34.45 -21.79 7.43
CA THR A 899 33.58 -21.29 6.36
C THR A 899 32.47 -22.27 6.03
N ASP A 900 32.80 -23.43 5.42
CA ASP A 900 31.89 -24.57 5.28
C ASP A 900 32.69 -25.88 5.01
N GLY A 901 32.15 -27.01 5.45
CA GLY A 901 32.67 -28.35 5.11
C GLY A 901 33.89 -28.86 5.91
N CYS A 902 33.81 -28.83 7.25
CA CYS A 902 34.83 -29.38 8.17
C CYS A 902 34.85 -30.94 8.23
N ALA A 903 35.10 -31.58 7.09
CA ALA A 903 35.27 -33.03 6.98
C ALA A 903 36.73 -33.40 6.72
N ALA A 904 37.17 -34.48 7.37
CA ALA A 904 38.41 -35.20 7.10
C ALA A 904 38.44 -35.77 5.67
N TYR A 905 39.60 -36.18 5.16
CA TYR A 905 39.70 -36.75 3.82
C TYR A 905 38.95 -38.10 3.67
N ASP A 906 38.71 -38.80 4.77
CA ASP A 906 37.87 -40.00 4.86
C ASP A 906 36.35 -39.71 4.92
N GLY A 907 35.95 -38.44 4.85
CA GLY A 907 34.55 -38.00 4.92
C GLY A 907 33.98 -37.93 6.35
N THR A 908 34.73 -38.27 7.39
CA THR A 908 34.26 -38.12 8.78
C THR A 908 34.29 -36.66 9.25
N PRO A 909 33.40 -36.23 10.16
CA PRO A 909 33.46 -34.89 10.75
C PRO A 909 34.77 -34.71 11.52
N LEU A 910 35.61 -33.77 11.08
CA LEU A 910 36.98 -33.64 11.57
C LEU A 910 37.01 -33.24 13.06
N GLN A 911 36.01 -32.49 13.52
CA GLN A 911 35.88 -32.12 14.93
C GLN A 911 35.64 -33.34 15.83
N GLU A 912 34.84 -34.31 15.37
CA GLU A 912 34.53 -35.53 16.13
C GLU A 912 35.74 -36.47 16.18
N LYS A 913 36.50 -36.56 15.07
CA LYS A 913 37.78 -37.28 14.98
C LYS A 913 38.80 -36.71 15.98
N LEU A 914 38.97 -35.39 16.01
CA LEU A 914 39.87 -34.69 16.95
C LEU A 914 39.38 -34.76 18.41
N ARG A 915 38.07 -34.63 18.67
CA ARG A 915 37.47 -34.76 20.02
C ARG A 915 37.76 -36.12 20.65
N LYS A 916 37.67 -37.21 19.89
CA LYS A 916 37.93 -38.57 20.39
C LYS A 916 39.38 -38.76 20.87
N GLN A 917 40.34 -38.09 20.24
CA GLN A 917 41.77 -38.25 20.55
C GLN A 917 42.33 -37.21 21.53
N LYS A 918 41.82 -35.97 21.52
CA LYS A 918 42.29 -34.87 22.40
C LYS A 918 41.31 -34.50 23.52
N GLY A 919 40.15 -35.15 23.60
CA GLY A 919 39.17 -35.01 24.67
C GLY A 919 38.23 -33.78 24.54
N PRO A 920 37.33 -33.57 25.51
CA PRO A 920 36.30 -32.53 25.45
C PRO A 920 36.85 -31.10 25.55
N ILE A 921 38.02 -30.91 26.15
CA ILE A 921 38.68 -29.59 26.30
C ILE A 921 38.97 -28.97 24.92
N PHE A 922 39.38 -29.79 23.94
CA PHE A 922 39.61 -29.35 22.56
C PHE A 922 38.32 -28.79 21.93
N MET A 923 37.17 -29.43 22.12
CA MET A 923 35.90 -28.95 21.58
C MET A 923 35.48 -27.62 22.17
N PHE A 924 35.69 -27.41 23.48
CA PHE A 924 35.39 -26.13 24.11
C PHE A 924 36.26 -24.99 23.55
N ALA A 925 37.57 -25.24 23.38
CA ALA A 925 38.48 -24.28 22.74
C ALA A 925 38.12 -24.01 21.27
N TYR A 926 37.75 -25.05 20.51
CA TYR A 926 37.29 -24.93 19.13
C TYR A 926 36.00 -24.09 19.03
N ILE A 927 35.01 -24.32 19.89
CA ILE A 927 33.75 -23.56 19.90
C ILE A 927 34.02 -22.08 20.21
N LEU A 928 34.84 -21.76 21.22
CA LEU A 928 35.20 -20.37 21.53
C LEU A 928 35.93 -19.68 20.37
N LEU A 929 36.88 -20.38 19.73
CA LEU A 929 37.61 -19.86 18.58
C LEU A 929 36.69 -19.68 17.36
N PHE A 930 35.79 -20.62 17.12
CA PHE A 930 34.78 -20.54 16.06
C PHE A 930 33.88 -19.32 16.25
N LEU A 931 33.31 -19.13 17.45
CA LEU A 931 32.48 -17.96 17.78
C LEU A 931 33.25 -16.65 17.58
N PHE A 932 34.50 -16.57 18.01
CA PHE A 932 35.32 -15.38 17.83
C PHE A 932 35.60 -15.06 16.34
N VAL A 933 35.91 -16.08 15.53
CA VAL A 933 36.21 -15.88 14.10
C VAL A 933 34.94 -15.57 13.30
N THR A 934 33.89 -16.39 13.43
CA THR A 934 32.65 -16.24 12.63
C THR A 934 31.74 -15.11 13.11
N ILE A 935 31.56 -14.91 14.42
CA ILE A 935 30.69 -13.84 14.94
C ILE A 935 31.45 -12.53 15.14
N GLY A 936 32.75 -12.58 15.48
CA GLY A 936 33.57 -11.38 15.65
C GLY A 936 34.13 -10.83 14.34
N ILE A 937 35.09 -11.55 13.74
CA ILE A 937 35.91 -11.01 12.65
C ILE A 937 35.10 -10.79 11.37
N PHE A 938 34.26 -11.75 10.95
CA PHE A 938 33.47 -11.59 9.72
C PHE A 938 32.42 -10.47 9.82
N ASN A 939 31.74 -10.34 10.95
CA ASN A 939 30.77 -9.25 11.15
C ASN A 939 31.45 -7.88 11.21
N LEU A 940 32.64 -7.78 11.83
CA LEU A 940 33.43 -6.55 11.83
C LEU A 940 33.86 -6.16 10.41
N ILE A 941 34.34 -7.11 9.61
CA ILE A 941 34.72 -6.89 8.21
C ILE A 941 33.50 -6.42 7.41
N MET A 942 32.34 -7.04 7.59
CA MET A 942 31.11 -6.66 6.88
C MET A 942 30.61 -5.27 7.29
N ALA A 943 30.62 -4.93 8.58
CA ALA A 943 30.25 -3.59 9.05
C ALA A 943 31.16 -2.50 8.43
N VAL A 944 32.49 -2.69 8.52
CA VAL A 944 33.46 -1.72 7.97
C VAL A 944 33.39 -1.64 6.44
N PHE A 945 33.04 -2.73 5.75
CA PHE A 945 32.78 -2.69 4.29
C PHE A 945 31.52 -1.90 3.95
N ILE A 946 30.40 -2.16 4.64
CA ILE A 946 29.12 -1.47 4.44
C ILE A 946 29.30 0.03 4.65
N ASP A 947 29.87 0.45 5.79
CA ASP A 947 30.09 1.85 6.12
C ASP A 947 30.87 2.59 5.02
N ASN A 948 31.98 2.01 4.52
CA ASN A 948 32.79 2.63 3.48
C ASN A 948 32.08 2.72 2.12
N VAL A 949 31.23 1.75 1.77
CA VAL A 949 30.43 1.78 0.54
C VAL A 949 29.35 2.85 0.64
N THR A 950 28.67 2.96 1.80
CA THR A 950 27.64 3.99 2.03
C THR A 950 28.24 5.40 2.00
N ASP A 951 29.36 5.64 2.69
CA ASP A 951 30.02 6.95 2.75
C ASP A 951 30.50 7.45 1.38
N GLY A 952 30.97 6.52 0.53
CA GLY A 952 31.42 6.81 -0.84
C GLY A 952 30.28 7.23 -1.76
N SER A 953 29.12 6.59 -1.64
CA SER A 953 27.92 6.94 -2.42
C SER A 953 27.35 8.31 -2.05
N THR A 954 27.24 8.61 -0.74
CA THR A 954 26.67 9.86 -0.22
C THR A 954 27.48 11.08 -0.65
N LYS A 955 28.82 11.05 -0.52
CA LYS A 955 29.70 12.15 -0.95
C LYS A 955 29.63 12.41 -2.45
N LYS A 956 29.43 11.37 -3.26
CA LYS A 956 29.28 11.51 -4.72
C LYS A 956 27.94 12.14 -5.10
N ARG A 957 26.84 11.74 -4.45
CA ARG A 957 25.51 12.34 -4.64
C ARG A 957 25.50 13.84 -4.28
N GLN A 958 26.11 14.21 -3.15
CA GLN A 958 26.28 15.62 -2.76
C GLN A 958 27.04 16.45 -3.82
N ARG A 959 28.09 15.87 -4.44
CA ARG A 959 28.83 16.56 -5.51
C ARG A 959 28.00 16.76 -6.79
N GLN A 960 27.06 15.86 -7.09
CA GLN A 960 26.15 16.02 -8.23
C GLN A 960 25.07 17.08 -7.95
N LEU A 961 24.52 17.12 -6.73
CA LEU A 961 23.57 18.16 -6.30
C LEU A 961 24.17 19.57 -6.44
N GLY A 962 25.43 19.75 -6.03
CA GLY A 962 26.15 21.02 -6.18
C GLY A 962 26.42 21.42 -7.64
N GLN A 963 26.64 20.46 -8.55
CA GLN A 963 26.86 20.75 -9.97
C GLN A 963 25.57 21.16 -10.70
N ASN A 964 24.41 20.71 -10.22
CA ASN A 964 23.10 21.05 -10.80
C ASN A 964 22.44 22.27 -10.13
N ALA A 965 23.10 22.93 -9.18
CA ALA A 965 22.49 23.99 -8.37
C ALA A 965 21.94 25.17 -9.19
N PRO A 966 22.68 25.82 -10.11
CA PRO A 966 22.17 26.99 -10.85
C PRO A 966 20.95 26.68 -11.72
N ARG A 967 20.93 25.48 -12.33
CA ARG A 967 19.77 25.01 -13.10
C ARG A 967 18.54 24.78 -12.19
N THR A 968 18.75 24.23 -10.99
CA THR A 968 17.64 23.94 -10.07
C THR A 968 17.06 25.23 -9.51
N GLU A 969 17.93 26.17 -9.15
CA GLU A 969 17.56 27.51 -8.71
C GLU A 969 16.71 28.24 -9.76
N TRP A 970 17.11 28.21 -11.03
CA TRP A 970 16.31 28.75 -12.12
C TRP A 970 14.93 28.08 -12.26
N VAL A 971 14.84 26.75 -12.11
CA VAL A 971 13.56 26.01 -12.17
C VAL A 971 12.61 26.46 -11.05
N ILE A 972 13.12 26.63 -9.82
CA ILE A 972 12.34 27.09 -8.67
C ILE A 972 11.92 28.56 -8.86
N ALA A 973 12.86 29.45 -9.18
CA ALA A 973 12.63 30.88 -9.36
C ALA A 973 11.63 31.16 -10.51
N SER A 974 11.75 30.46 -11.63
CA SER A 974 10.82 30.61 -12.76
C SER A 974 9.41 30.11 -12.45
N ALA A 975 9.27 29.01 -11.69
CA ALA A 975 7.98 28.49 -11.24
C ALA A 975 7.26 29.44 -10.28
N LEU A 976 7.96 29.94 -9.26
CA LEU A 976 7.40 30.89 -8.30
C LEU A 976 6.98 32.20 -8.98
N ARG A 977 7.84 32.74 -9.87
CA ARG A 977 7.49 33.94 -10.67
C ARG A 977 6.23 33.72 -11.51
N GLU A 978 6.12 32.59 -12.20
CA GLU A 978 4.97 32.26 -13.07
C GLU A 978 3.66 32.25 -12.28
N ILE A 979 3.67 31.68 -11.07
CA ILE A 979 2.50 31.60 -10.17
C ILE A 979 2.14 32.97 -9.58
N ILE A 980 3.13 33.72 -9.09
CA ILE A 980 2.95 35.07 -8.54
C ILE A 980 2.35 36.01 -9.59
N LEU A 981 2.93 36.07 -10.79
CA LEU A 981 2.42 36.92 -11.88
C LEU A 981 1.02 36.48 -12.34
N THR A 982 0.75 35.17 -12.40
CA THR A 982 -0.58 34.62 -12.75
C THR A 982 -1.64 35.05 -11.73
N ASN A 983 -1.35 34.98 -10.44
CA ASN A 983 -2.28 35.36 -9.38
C ASN A 983 -2.49 36.88 -9.31
N LEU A 984 -1.46 37.69 -9.52
CA LEU A 984 -1.59 39.14 -9.64
C LEU A 984 -2.48 39.54 -10.83
N VAL A 985 -2.28 38.94 -12.01
CA VAL A 985 -3.11 39.20 -13.19
C VAL A 985 -4.55 38.74 -12.96
N ARG A 986 -4.77 37.61 -12.28
CA ARG A 986 -6.11 37.13 -11.90
C ARG A 986 -6.83 38.15 -11.02
N LYS A 987 -6.19 38.58 -9.93
CA LYS A 987 -6.73 39.59 -9.00
C LYS A 987 -7.07 40.90 -9.70
N GLN A 988 -6.18 41.42 -10.55
CA GLN A 988 -6.44 42.63 -11.35
C GLN A 988 -7.63 42.50 -12.32
N VAL A 989 -7.83 41.33 -12.94
CA VAL A 989 -8.97 41.10 -13.85
C VAL A 989 -10.27 40.95 -13.06
N GLU A 990 -10.23 40.31 -11.90
CA GLU A 990 -11.38 40.15 -11.00
C GLU A 990 -11.82 41.50 -10.41
N ASP A 991 -10.88 42.32 -9.91
CA ASP A 991 -11.15 43.66 -9.41
C ASP A 991 -11.72 44.58 -10.51
N GLN A 992 -11.12 44.56 -11.71
CA GLN A 992 -11.61 45.35 -12.86
C GLN A 992 -13.06 44.97 -13.22
N VAL A 993 -13.38 43.67 -13.30
CA VAL A 993 -14.75 43.24 -13.63
C VAL A 993 -15.72 43.55 -12.48
N ALA A 994 -15.31 43.43 -11.22
CA ALA A 994 -16.13 43.80 -10.07
C ALA A 994 -16.42 45.32 -10.00
N GLU A 995 -15.56 46.17 -10.57
CA GLU A 995 -15.83 47.60 -10.73
C GLU A 995 -16.72 47.90 -11.95
N GLU A 996 -16.53 47.20 -13.08
CA GLU A 996 -17.41 47.31 -14.26
C GLU A 996 -18.85 46.82 -13.98
N GLU A 997 -19.04 45.76 -13.19
CA GLU A 997 -20.37 45.28 -12.79
C GLU A 997 -21.07 46.25 -11.84
N ARG A 998 -20.33 46.90 -10.92
CA ARG A 998 -20.86 48.00 -10.09
C ARG A 998 -21.33 49.21 -10.91
N ASN A 999 -20.77 49.39 -12.11
CA ASN A 999 -21.19 50.40 -13.08
C ASN A 999 -22.31 49.93 -14.03
N GLY A 1000 -22.97 48.80 -13.74
CA GLY A 1000 -24.23 48.39 -14.38
C GLY A 1000 -24.08 47.62 -15.70
N VAL A 1001 -22.90 47.05 -15.99
CA VAL A 1001 -22.65 46.25 -17.20
C VAL A 1001 -22.88 44.76 -16.90
N PRO A 1002 -23.92 44.10 -17.45
CA PRO A 1002 -24.21 42.70 -17.13
C PRO A 1002 -23.33 41.71 -17.90
N GLY A 1003 -22.72 40.74 -17.18
CA GLY A 1003 -22.12 39.54 -17.79
C GLY A 1003 -20.70 39.18 -17.35
N GLY A 1004 -20.28 39.49 -16.11
CA GLY A 1004 -18.89 39.39 -15.65
C GLY A 1004 -18.23 38.03 -15.85
N GLN A 1005 -18.87 36.92 -15.45
CA GLN A 1005 -18.21 35.60 -15.37
C GLN A 1005 -17.67 35.09 -16.73
N ARG A 1006 -18.38 35.38 -17.83
CA ARG A 1006 -17.94 35.03 -19.20
C ARG A 1006 -16.89 36.00 -19.76
N ARG A 1007 -16.79 37.21 -19.19
CA ARG A 1007 -15.75 38.20 -19.51
C ARG A 1007 -14.45 37.97 -18.74
N VAL A 1008 -14.51 37.66 -17.43
CA VAL A 1008 -13.34 37.29 -16.61
C VAL A 1008 -12.53 36.21 -17.31
N SER A 1009 -13.20 35.12 -17.71
CA SER A 1009 -12.56 33.99 -18.41
C SER A 1009 -11.83 34.43 -19.70
N LYS A 1010 -12.40 35.35 -20.48
CA LYS A 1010 -11.80 35.82 -21.74
C LYS A 1010 -10.62 36.78 -21.52
N LEU A 1011 -10.80 37.78 -20.66
CA LEU A 1011 -9.77 38.76 -20.32
C LEU A 1011 -8.57 38.11 -19.62
N LEU A 1012 -8.83 37.14 -18.74
CA LEU A 1012 -7.79 36.36 -18.07
C LEU A 1012 -7.01 35.51 -19.10
N GLN A 1013 -7.69 34.83 -20.01
CA GLN A 1013 -7.04 34.04 -21.07
C GLN A 1013 -6.16 34.90 -21.98
N GLU A 1014 -6.64 36.08 -22.40
CA GLU A 1014 -5.86 37.03 -23.22
C GLU A 1014 -4.61 37.55 -22.49
N ARG A 1015 -4.69 37.87 -21.19
CA ARG A 1015 -3.54 38.36 -20.41
C ARG A 1015 -2.54 37.25 -20.05
N LEU A 1016 -2.99 36.04 -19.75
CA LEU A 1016 -2.10 34.91 -19.43
C LEU A 1016 -1.32 34.45 -20.67
N GLN A 1017 -1.94 34.45 -21.85
CA GLN A 1017 -1.24 34.11 -23.09
C GLN A 1017 -0.11 35.12 -23.39
N ALA A 1018 -0.34 36.42 -23.15
CA ALA A 1018 0.70 37.44 -23.32
C ALA A 1018 1.88 37.27 -22.32
N LEU A 1019 1.65 36.76 -21.12
CA LEU A 1019 2.73 36.40 -20.18
C LEU A 1019 3.54 35.19 -20.69
N GLN A 1020 2.88 34.16 -21.21
CA GLN A 1020 3.57 32.98 -21.75
C GLN A 1020 4.45 33.32 -22.96
N GLU A 1021 3.96 34.18 -23.87
CA GLU A 1021 4.73 34.68 -25.02
C GLU A 1021 5.92 35.56 -24.59
N MET A 1022 5.82 36.27 -23.46
CA MET A 1022 6.88 37.16 -22.95
C MET A 1022 7.97 36.42 -22.16
N TYR A 1023 7.64 35.34 -21.46
CA TYR A 1023 8.54 34.69 -20.49
C TYR A 1023 8.89 33.22 -20.82
N GLY A 1024 8.42 32.65 -21.94
CA GLY A 1024 8.57 31.24 -22.31
C GLY A 1024 9.97 30.75 -22.73
N TYR A 1025 11.02 31.56 -22.59
CA TYR A 1025 12.40 31.19 -22.98
C TYR A 1025 13.04 30.19 -21.99
N LYS A 1026 13.76 29.18 -22.50
CA LYS A 1026 14.47 28.17 -21.71
C LYS A 1026 16.00 28.32 -21.87
N PRO A 1027 16.77 28.55 -20.78
CA PRO A 1027 18.23 28.60 -20.85
C PRO A 1027 18.85 27.24 -21.12
N HIS A 1028 20.07 27.23 -21.68
CA HIS A 1028 20.78 26.00 -22.07
C HIS A 1028 22.19 25.88 -21.45
N THR A 1029 22.77 26.96 -20.94
CA THR A 1029 24.10 26.99 -20.31
C THR A 1029 24.04 27.46 -18.85
N THR A 1030 25.04 27.11 -18.05
CA THR A 1030 25.13 27.51 -16.63
C THR A 1030 25.11 29.02 -16.44
N GLN A 1031 25.84 29.77 -17.29
CA GLN A 1031 25.89 31.22 -17.22
C GLN A 1031 24.51 31.83 -17.49
N GLU A 1032 23.78 31.34 -18.50
CA GLU A 1032 22.42 31.81 -18.75
C GLU A 1032 21.47 31.50 -17.57
N TYR A 1033 21.56 30.31 -16.95
CA TYR A 1033 20.75 30.01 -15.75
C TYR A 1033 20.99 31.02 -14.63
N GLU A 1034 22.24 31.40 -14.37
CA GLU A 1034 22.61 32.41 -13.37
C GLU A 1034 22.10 33.81 -13.77
N ASP A 1035 22.36 34.24 -15.01
CA ASP A 1035 21.96 35.56 -15.51
C ASP A 1035 20.43 35.74 -15.54
N PHE A 1036 19.66 34.73 -15.98
CA PHE A 1036 18.19 34.77 -15.97
C PHE A 1036 17.60 34.67 -14.56
N THR A 1037 18.21 33.91 -13.66
CA THR A 1037 17.77 33.85 -12.26
C THR A 1037 17.96 35.21 -11.58
N TRP A 1038 19.11 35.86 -11.81
CA TRP A 1038 19.38 37.20 -11.29
C TRP A 1038 18.34 38.22 -11.79
N GLN A 1039 17.96 38.18 -13.07
CA GLN A 1039 16.88 39.02 -13.61
C GLN A 1039 15.53 38.75 -12.93
N ILE A 1040 15.19 37.48 -12.66
CA ILE A 1040 13.96 37.10 -11.96
C ILE A 1040 13.95 37.65 -10.52
N ARG A 1041 15.05 37.48 -9.77
CA ARG A 1041 15.19 38.00 -8.40
C ARG A 1041 15.03 39.53 -8.37
N GLN A 1042 15.68 40.27 -9.27
CA GLN A 1042 15.51 41.73 -9.38
C GLN A 1042 14.06 42.13 -9.73
N GLU A 1043 13.42 41.47 -10.69
CA GLU A 1043 12.05 41.79 -11.11
C GLU A 1043 11.03 41.59 -9.97
N MET A 1044 11.21 40.58 -9.12
CA MET A 1044 10.31 40.32 -7.99
C MET A 1044 10.62 41.25 -6.80
N ALA A 1045 11.89 41.57 -6.55
CA ALA A 1045 12.30 42.54 -5.53
C ALA A 1045 11.76 43.96 -5.80
N GLU A 1046 11.72 44.41 -7.06
CA GLU A 1046 11.11 45.70 -7.43
C GLU A 1046 9.60 45.79 -7.18
N ARG A 1047 8.93 44.64 -6.99
CA ARG A 1047 7.47 44.55 -6.81
C ARG A 1047 7.02 44.41 -5.35
N ASP A 1048 7.95 44.18 -4.42
CA ASP A 1048 7.71 44.10 -2.97
C ASP A 1048 6.56 43.13 -2.61
N ILE A 1049 6.67 41.89 -3.08
CA ILE A 1049 5.62 40.86 -2.95
C ILE A 1049 5.98 39.87 -1.84
N VAL A 1050 5.18 39.90 -0.78
CA VAL A 1050 5.16 38.90 0.30
C VAL A 1050 4.07 37.84 0.05
N VAL A 1051 4.28 36.63 0.56
CA VAL A 1051 3.34 35.50 0.41
C VAL A 1051 2.95 34.95 1.78
N THR A 1052 1.66 34.90 2.07
CA THR A 1052 1.14 34.37 3.35
C THR A 1052 1.17 32.84 3.43
N LYS A 1053 1.11 32.30 4.65
CA LYS A 1053 1.03 30.84 4.90
C LYS A 1053 -0.15 30.19 4.17
N GLU A 1054 -1.29 30.85 4.13
CA GLU A 1054 -2.50 30.38 3.45
C GLU A 1054 -2.31 30.34 1.92
N GLU A 1055 -1.69 31.37 1.34
CA GLU A 1055 -1.44 31.45 -0.11
C GLU A 1055 -0.39 30.43 -0.57
N PHE A 1056 0.72 30.30 0.15
CA PHE A 1056 1.77 29.32 -0.18
C PHE A 1056 1.24 27.88 -0.10
N ASN A 1057 0.52 27.55 0.99
CA ASN A 1057 -0.12 26.24 1.12
C ASN A 1057 -1.25 26.01 0.09
N HIS A 1058 -1.93 27.07 -0.34
CA HIS A 1058 -2.88 26.99 -1.44
C HIS A 1058 -2.17 26.57 -2.73
N TRP A 1059 -1.05 27.22 -3.10
CA TRP A 1059 -0.27 26.87 -4.30
C TRP A 1059 0.22 25.41 -4.24
N LEU A 1060 0.71 24.94 -3.10
CA LEU A 1060 1.10 23.55 -2.87
C LEU A 1060 -0.08 22.55 -2.87
N SER A 1061 -1.31 23.02 -2.98
CA SER A 1061 -2.53 22.20 -3.09
C SER A 1061 -3.18 22.23 -4.48
N THR A 1062 -3.07 23.35 -5.22
CA THR A 1062 -3.73 23.57 -6.51
C THR A 1062 -2.77 23.52 -7.70
N GLU A 1063 -1.57 24.09 -7.58
CA GLU A 1063 -0.64 24.27 -8.70
C GLU A 1063 0.22 23.02 -8.89
N LYS A 1064 -0.29 22.07 -9.67
CA LYS A 1064 0.41 20.80 -9.98
C LYS A 1064 1.78 21.00 -10.62
N GLU A 1065 1.94 22.07 -11.40
CA GLU A 1065 3.20 22.44 -12.04
C GLU A 1065 4.27 22.81 -11.01
N LEU A 1066 3.89 23.50 -9.91
CA LEU A 1066 4.79 23.79 -8.80
C LEU A 1066 5.29 22.50 -8.16
N ILE A 1067 4.37 21.59 -7.83
CA ILE A 1067 4.71 20.30 -7.20
C ILE A 1067 5.65 19.50 -8.11
N SER A 1068 5.35 19.39 -9.41
CA SER A 1068 6.22 18.69 -10.37
C SER A 1068 7.63 19.29 -10.41
N ARG A 1069 7.75 20.63 -10.47
CA ARG A 1069 9.05 21.32 -10.51
C ARG A 1069 9.82 21.21 -9.17
N LEU A 1070 9.14 21.14 -8.02
CA LEU A 1070 9.76 20.90 -6.71
C LEU A 1070 10.22 19.44 -6.54
N GLU A 1071 9.43 18.46 -6.98
CA GLU A 1071 9.81 17.04 -7.01
C GLU A 1071 11.01 16.80 -7.96
N GLU A 1072 11.00 17.41 -9.16
CA GLU A 1072 12.14 17.41 -10.09
C GLU A 1072 13.40 18.10 -9.51
N SER A 1073 13.24 18.95 -8.50
CA SER A 1073 14.33 19.65 -7.81
C SER A 1073 14.95 18.85 -6.65
N GLU A 1074 14.50 17.60 -6.41
CA GLU A 1074 14.87 16.74 -5.27
C GLU A 1074 14.49 17.35 -3.89
N ILE A 1075 13.35 18.04 -3.82
CA ILE A 1075 12.71 18.50 -2.56
C ILE A 1075 11.65 17.46 -2.17
N ASP A 1076 11.67 17.01 -0.91
CA ASP A 1076 10.69 16.04 -0.42
C ASP A 1076 9.35 16.72 -0.13
N MET A 1077 8.31 16.30 -0.86
CA MET A 1077 6.95 16.84 -0.74
C MET A 1077 6.07 16.05 0.24
N SER A 1078 6.63 15.05 0.95
CA SER A 1078 5.91 14.25 1.96
C SER A 1078 5.32 15.10 3.09
N CYS A 1079 6.06 16.11 3.56
CA CYS A 1079 5.65 17.06 4.60
C CYS A 1079 5.38 18.47 4.04
N LYS A 1080 4.81 18.58 2.82
CA LYS A 1080 4.68 19.86 2.11
C LYS A 1080 3.93 20.99 2.83
N PHE A 1081 3.07 20.69 3.81
CA PHE A 1081 2.36 21.72 4.59
C PHE A 1081 3.21 22.30 5.73
N ASP A 1082 4.24 21.58 6.16
CA ASP A 1082 5.22 22.04 7.14
C ASP A 1082 6.32 22.88 6.46
N LEU A 1083 6.37 22.87 5.12
CA LEU A 1083 7.41 23.54 4.34
C LEU A 1083 7.41 25.05 4.56
N PHE A 1084 6.24 25.68 4.71
CA PHE A 1084 6.17 27.11 5.06
C PHE A 1084 6.92 27.42 6.35
N ASP A 1085 6.69 26.63 7.41
CA ASP A 1085 7.32 26.81 8.74
C ASP A 1085 8.83 26.49 8.75
N VAL A 1086 9.35 25.88 7.68
CA VAL A 1086 10.78 25.64 7.44
C VAL A 1086 11.42 26.78 6.62
N LEU A 1087 10.63 27.46 5.79
CA LEU A 1087 11.06 28.61 4.98
C LEU A 1087 11.01 29.92 5.79
N ASP A 1088 9.99 30.09 6.64
CA ASP A 1088 9.75 31.23 7.53
C ASP A 1088 10.73 31.18 8.72
N ALA A 1089 11.99 31.50 8.43
CA ALA A 1089 13.09 31.38 9.36
C ALA A 1089 13.19 32.57 10.34
N ASP A 1090 12.51 33.68 10.05
CA ASP A 1090 12.44 34.87 10.90
C ASP A 1090 11.16 34.94 11.75
N LEU A 1091 10.17 34.08 11.46
CA LEU A 1091 8.86 34.00 12.12
C LEU A 1091 8.01 35.24 11.89
N SER A 1092 8.17 35.90 10.74
CA SER A 1092 7.33 37.01 10.30
C SER A 1092 5.90 36.57 9.96
N GLY A 1093 5.69 35.30 9.60
CA GLY A 1093 4.41 34.76 9.13
C GLY A 1093 4.11 35.03 7.66
N GLU A 1094 5.06 35.64 6.94
CA GLU A 1094 5.04 35.94 5.52
C GLU A 1094 6.35 35.45 4.89
N LEU A 1095 6.40 35.23 3.58
CA LEU A 1095 7.63 34.84 2.88
C LEU A 1095 7.97 35.82 1.77
N GLU A 1096 9.18 36.37 1.80
CA GLU A 1096 9.75 37.08 0.66
C GLU A 1096 10.15 36.12 -0.48
N PHE A 1097 10.22 36.65 -1.70
CA PHE A 1097 10.61 35.86 -2.87
C PHE A 1097 12.03 35.26 -2.76
N GLU A 1098 12.97 36.01 -2.17
CA GLU A 1098 14.33 35.55 -1.91
C GLU A 1098 14.34 34.38 -0.91
N GLU A 1099 13.56 34.47 0.16
CA GLU A 1099 13.47 33.45 1.22
C GLU A 1099 12.86 32.15 0.72
N MET A 1100 11.82 32.23 -0.13
CA MET A 1100 11.26 31.05 -0.79
C MET A 1100 12.32 30.33 -1.63
N ILE A 1101 13.06 31.02 -2.50
CA ILE A 1101 14.08 30.36 -3.34
C ILE A 1101 15.21 29.79 -2.47
N ASP A 1102 15.79 30.60 -1.60
CA ASP A 1102 16.93 30.22 -0.79
C ASP A 1102 16.60 29.12 0.22
N GLY A 1103 15.40 29.15 0.80
CA GLY A 1103 14.90 28.13 1.71
C GLY A 1103 14.59 26.82 0.99
N LEU A 1104 13.94 26.86 -0.18
CA LEU A 1104 13.66 25.65 -0.99
C LEU A 1104 14.97 25.00 -1.47
N LEU A 1105 15.99 25.79 -1.82
CA LEU A 1105 17.33 25.28 -2.13
C LEU A 1105 18.01 24.60 -0.93
N LYS A 1106 17.78 25.09 0.30
CA LYS A 1106 18.28 24.48 1.55
C LYS A 1106 17.53 23.19 1.92
N CYS A 1107 16.31 22.99 1.42
CA CYS A 1107 15.49 21.79 1.65
C CYS A 1107 15.84 20.60 0.73
N ARG A 1108 16.92 20.68 -0.06
CA ARG A 1108 17.27 19.68 -1.06
C ARG A 1108 18.12 18.53 -0.51
N GLY A 1109 17.66 17.30 -0.74
CA GLY A 1109 18.36 16.08 -0.36
C GLY A 1109 18.27 15.72 1.14
N PRO A 1110 18.82 14.56 1.55
CA PRO A 1110 18.69 14.06 2.90
C PRO A 1110 19.55 14.86 3.90
N ALA A 1111 18.95 15.25 5.03
CA ALA A 1111 19.62 15.97 6.11
C ALA A 1111 20.89 15.23 6.57
N SER A 1112 22.05 15.88 6.46
CA SER A 1112 23.33 15.30 6.85
C SER A 1112 23.56 15.44 8.35
N LYS A 1113 24.47 14.62 8.90
CA LYS A 1113 24.94 14.75 10.29
C LYS A 1113 25.47 16.16 10.58
N THR A 1114 26.03 16.83 9.57
CA THR A 1114 26.50 18.23 9.63
C THR A 1114 25.35 19.22 9.82
N ASP A 1115 24.22 19.02 9.17
CA ASP A 1115 23.06 19.94 9.23
C ASP A 1115 22.37 19.84 10.59
N ILE A 1116 22.23 18.61 11.11
CA ILE A 1116 21.75 18.34 12.47
C ILE A 1116 22.65 19.01 13.52
N ILE A 1117 23.98 18.95 13.34
CA ILE A 1117 24.94 19.63 14.22
C ILE A 1117 24.85 21.15 14.08
N ALA A 1118 24.73 21.68 12.86
CA ALA A 1118 24.61 23.11 12.61
C ALA A 1118 23.34 23.71 13.23
N ILE A 1119 22.19 23.03 13.10
CA ILE A 1119 20.95 23.39 13.77
C ILE A 1119 21.15 23.35 15.30
N ARG A 1120 21.66 22.25 15.85
CA ARG A 1120 21.89 22.11 17.30
C ARG A 1120 22.83 23.18 17.86
N LEU A 1121 23.83 23.62 17.10
CA LEU A 1121 24.72 24.72 17.46
C LEU A 1121 24.00 26.09 17.40
N LYS A 1122 23.19 26.34 16.36
CA LYS A 1122 22.36 27.56 16.27
C LYS A 1122 21.35 27.64 17.42
N THR A 1123 20.62 26.57 17.72
CA THR A 1123 19.67 26.52 18.85
C THR A 1123 20.40 26.72 20.19
N SER A 1124 21.56 26.08 20.39
CA SER A 1124 22.36 26.27 21.62
C SER A 1124 22.88 27.70 21.76
N LEU A 1125 23.23 28.38 20.66
CA LEU A 1125 23.62 29.78 20.66
C LEU A 1125 22.42 30.70 20.96
N GLY A 1126 21.25 30.44 20.36
CA GLY A 1126 20.01 31.17 20.62
C GLY A 1126 19.57 31.07 22.08
N VAL A 1127 19.56 29.86 22.65
CA VAL A 1127 19.28 29.63 24.09
C VAL A 1127 20.28 30.39 24.97
N LYS A 1128 21.58 30.37 24.65
CA LYS A 1128 22.59 31.14 25.41
C LYS A 1128 22.41 32.66 25.29
N LEU A 1129 21.91 33.16 24.15
CA LEU A 1129 21.58 34.57 23.98
C LEU A 1129 20.34 34.94 24.82
N LEU A 1130 19.27 34.15 24.72
CA LEU A 1130 18.04 34.32 25.51
C LEU A 1130 18.32 34.28 27.01
N THR A 1131 19.12 33.32 27.47
CA THR A 1131 19.54 33.23 28.89
C THR A 1131 20.22 34.53 29.33
N LYS A 1132 21.19 35.04 28.54
CA LYS A 1132 21.86 36.32 28.84
C LYS A 1132 20.96 37.55 28.76
N ILE A 1133 19.89 37.50 27.96
CA ILE A 1133 18.89 38.57 27.88
C ILE A 1133 18.01 38.52 29.14
N CYS A 1134 17.56 37.34 29.56
CA CYS A 1134 16.77 37.16 30.79
C CYS A 1134 17.58 37.56 32.04
N GLU A 1135 18.84 37.12 32.15
CA GLU A 1135 19.79 37.56 33.18
C GLU A 1135 19.94 39.09 33.24
N LYS A 1136 20.02 39.76 32.08
CA LYS A 1136 20.11 41.23 32.01
C LYS A 1136 18.81 41.96 32.32
N LEU A 1137 17.67 41.32 32.08
CA LEU A 1137 16.34 41.85 32.38
C LEU A 1137 15.88 41.54 33.82
N GLY A 1138 16.68 40.79 34.59
CA GLY A 1138 16.33 40.38 35.96
C GLY A 1138 15.23 39.32 36.01
N ILE A 1139 14.96 38.63 34.89
CA ILE A 1139 14.00 37.54 34.79
C ILE A 1139 14.74 36.27 35.19
N HIS A 1140 14.46 35.75 36.38
CA HIS A 1140 14.91 34.44 36.84
C HIS A 1140 13.76 33.43 36.68
N ASP A 1141 14.09 32.20 36.32
CA ASP A 1141 13.14 31.16 35.90
C ASP A 1141 12.11 30.82 36.99
N ASP A 1142 10.87 31.25 36.77
CA ASP A 1142 9.60 30.74 37.34
C ASP A 1142 8.56 30.70 36.20
#